data_AF-A0A364MWD7-F1
#
_entry.id   AF-A0A364MWD7-F1
#
_cell.length_a   1.000
_cell.length_b   1.000
_cell.length_c   1.000
_cell.angle_alpha   90.00
_cell.angle_beta   90.00
_cell.angle_gamma   90.00
#
_symmetry.space_group_name_H-M   'P 1'
#
loop_
_entity.id
_entity.type
_entity.pdbx_description
1 polymer ?
#
loop_
_entity_poly.entity_id
_entity_poly.type
_entity_poly.pdbx_seq_one_letter_code
_entity_poly.pdbx_strand_id
1 'polypeptide(L)'
;MQSALVSLLVAANAASGYAADSSFEPLRRLAGIAPYFEDPQGDPQPPQGCNVTRASYLIRHAAIYANDFDYETYIEPFTDKLENTTADWRSAGPLDFLAKWRSPITDEELEDLTSIGRLQSYKLGVDVRLRYPSFKDPKKVWTSTAERTELSTSSFIDGLVADSNNTEQVSVREDAARGADSLTPYKGCPKYSSSYGSDQSSEFQNTYTKPIVGRLNALAPSFNFTASDVVGMQQLCGYETVIRGSSPFCSLDLFSQDEWLSFEYMNDIMYFYNTGYASEQLSGTLGLPWVNASANALLSDDADQDLYVSFTHRELPPTVVVAMGLFNNSAYSGANDPNATMPLDRPNHGRVWRASRILPFLSNIAIEKMTCDSYGFDEGDYFRVLVNKDPQQLTCVDGPGGSCSKSAFEDFIQEKNARFDGFTELCEPKKNRKPPIKRKDMGDYKSASVATGGPSVVIVGAGAGGVALAARLAATGCKVTVVEKNGFTGGRCSLIHRRGYRFDQGPSLLLLPRFFHETFEDLGTTLEAEGVKLVKCEPNYNVHFHDDTTFKLSTDISIMKGEIERFEGTAGFERYLSFLQESHRHYEVSIIHVLRKNFYSLLSMVRLDFLLHLFELHPFESIWYRASKYFWTERLRRVFTFASMYMGMSPFDAPGTYSLLQYTELAEGIWYPIGGFHKVIEGLVNVGERLGVEYMFDSPIRNISLSDDGKRATGVIFEDESKAPLTADIVVSNADLAYAYNNLLPESSFSRSLLKRQASCSSISFYWALDRQFPELSAHNIFLAEDYKDSFDSIFKKHLIPDQPSFYVNVPSRVDPSAAPEGCDSIVILVPVGHLQNSTTDSHKGSKHSNGPTQDWDAMVATARDTVLKTMEARLKINLGPHIIQETINTPPTWKSTFNLDRGAILGLSHSFFNVLSFRPKTKHRSIENMYFVGASTHPGTGVPIVLAGAKLVCEQILQGLGQEKRIPWAKASESPRKASNSPLDRTQSGPYLSWLVWILLSVFMTVAVSGGWGAWRYHKGAGLMGDW
;
A
#
# COMPACT_ATOMS: atom_id res chain seq x y z
N MET A 1 46.17 -57.28 -3.91
CA MET A 1 45.43 -56.07 -3.48
C MET A 1 44.34 -55.69 -4.49
N GLN A 2 43.47 -56.63 -4.88
CA GLN A 2 42.32 -56.36 -5.77
C GLN A 2 41.07 -57.17 -5.38
N SER A 3 41.01 -57.64 -4.13
CA SER A 3 39.88 -58.44 -3.60
C SER A 3 39.29 -57.85 -2.31
N ALA A 4 39.63 -56.60 -1.96
CA ALA A 4 39.15 -55.92 -0.74
C ALA A 4 38.10 -54.82 -1.01
N LEU A 5 37.81 -54.50 -2.27
CA LEU A 5 36.87 -53.42 -2.64
C LEU A 5 35.51 -53.92 -3.15
N VAL A 6 35.34 -55.22 -3.38
CA VAL A 6 34.09 -55.78 -3.92
C VAL A 6 33.19 -56.37 -2.82
N SER A 7 33.73 -56.68 -1.63
CA SER A 7 32.94 -57.24 -0.52
C SER A 7 32.22 -56.20 0.35
N LEU A 8 32.49 -54.90 0.16
CA LEU A 8 31.84 -53.81 0.91
C LEU A 8 30.58 -53.24 0.22
N LEU A 9 30.30 -53.63 -1.03
CA LEU A 9 29.14 -53.17 -1.79
C LEU A 9 28.01 -54.21 -1.90
N VAL A 10 28.23 -55.44 -1.43
CA VAL A 10 27.23 -56.52 -1.50
C VAL A 10 26.59 -56.84 -0.14
N ALA A 11 27.16 -56.36 0.98
CA ALA A 11 26.56 -56.51 2.31
C ALA A 11 25.52 -55.42 2.67
N ALA A 12 25.37 -54.37 1.84
CA ALA A 12 24.41 -53.28 2.10
C ALA A 12 23.01 -53.51 1.51
N ASN A 13 22.80 -54.55 0.68
CA ASN A 13 21.54 -54.80 -0.02
C ASN A 13 20.74 -56.01 0.51
N ALA A 14 21.05 -56.51 1.71
CA ALA A 14 20.33 -57.64 2.31
C ALA A 14 19.89 -57.39 3.78
N ALA A 15 19.90 -56.13 4.24
CA ALA A 15 19.41 -55.74 5.57
C ALA A 15 18.58 -54.44 5.56
N SER A 16 17.98 -54.10 4.42
CA SER A 16 17.00 -53.00 4.31
C SER A 16 15.54 -53.52 4.32
N GLY A 17 15.32 -54.66 4.96
CA GLY A 17 14.02 -55.04 5.49
C GLY A 17 13.95 -54.61 6.95
N TYR A 18 13.15 -53.58 7.24
CA TYR A 18 12.90 -53.00 8.57
C TYR A 18 14.09 -52.35 9.28
N ALA A 19 14.41 -51.11 8.89
CA ALA A 19 15.03 -50.16 9.80
C ALA A 19 14.10 -48.97 9.97
N ALA A 20 13.36 -48.97 11.08
CA ALA A 20 12.72 -47.77 11.62
C ALA A 20 13.83 -46.81 12.05
N ASP A 21 14.23 -45.91 11.16
CA ASP A 21 14.93 -44.70 11.53
C ASP A 21 13.88 -43.60 11.63
N SER A 22 13.29 -43.43 12.82
CA SER A 22 12.36 -42.33 13.08
C SER A 22 12.79 -41.58 14.33
N SER A 23 13.94 -40.90 14.25
CA SER A 23 14.17 -39.78 15.15
C SER A 23 13.01 -38.78 15.01
N PHE A 24 12.43 -38.36 16.13
CA PHE A 24 11.30 -37.44 16.11
C PHE A 24 11.75 -36.08 15.58
N GLU A 25 11.11 -35.58 14.51
CA GLU A 25 11.47 -34.33 13.86
C GLU A 25 10.43 -33.22 14.15
N PRO A 26 10.76 -32.22 14.99
CA PRO A 26 9.84 -31.13 15.34
C PRO A 26 9.32 -30.33 14.14
N LEU A 27 10.13 -30.12 13.10
CA LEU A 27 9.76 -29.34 11.92
C LEU A 27 8.56 -29.93 11.17
N ARG A 28 8.32 -31.24 11.28
CA ARG A 28 7.14 -31.91 10.70
C ARG A 28 5.89 -31.84 11.58
N ARG A 29 5.97 -31.15 12.73
CA ARG A 29 4.91 -31.06 13.76
C ARG A 29 4.39 -29.63 13.94
N LEU A 30 4.72 -28.73 13.02
CA LEU A 30 4.43 -27.30 13.17
C LEU A 30 3.20 -26.81 12.39
N ALA A 31 2.29 -27.70 12.02
CA ALA A 31 1.05 -27.35 11.32
C ALA A 31 1.26 -26.38 10.14
N GLY A 32 0.61 -25.22 10.17
CA GLY A 32 0.64 -24.22 9.10
C GLY A 32 1.96 -23.46 8.94
N ILE A 33 2.93 -23.64 9.82
CA ILE A 33 4.25 -23.01 9.74
C ILE A 33 5.38 -24.04 9.54
N ALA A 34 5.01 -25.31 9.33
CA ALA A 34 5.97 -26.34 8.98
C ALA A 34 6.63 -26.00 7.63
N PRO A 35 7.97 -26.05 7.53
CA PRO A 35 8.65 -26.06 6.24
C PRO A 35 8.07 -27.16 5.35
N TYR A 36 8.06 -26.97 4.03
CA TYR A 36 7.58 -28.01 3.12
C TYR A 36 8.39 -29.30 3.31
N PHE A 37 7.68 -30.42 3.50
CA PHE A 37 8.26 -31.75 3.58
C PHE A 37 7.38 -32.75 2.84
N GLU A 38 8.02 -33.83 2.37
CA GLU A 38 7.35 -34.92 1.68
C GLU A 38 7.41 -36.18 2.56
N ASP A 39 6.25 -36.74 2.88
CA ASP A 39 6.11 -37.94 3.71
C ASP A 39 4.97 -38.83 3.16
N PRO A 40 5.04 -39.24 1.87
CA PRO A 40 3.98 -40.02 1.26
C PRO A 40 3.86 -41.38 1.95
N GLN A 41 2.64 -41.73 2.33
CA GLN A 41 2.29 -43.03 2.90
C GLN A 41 1.97 -44.04 1.79
N GLY A 42 1.50 -43.57 0.63
CA GLY A 42 1.29 -44.37 -0.58
C GLY A 42 2.35 -44.16 -1.66
N ASP A 43 2.33 -44.97 -2.72
CA ASP A 43 3.23 -44.79 -3.87
C ASP A 43 2.76 -43.61 -4.74
N PRO A 44 3.56 -42.52 -4.84
CA PRO A 44 3.21 -41.36 -5.64
C PRO A 44 3.18 -41.61 -7.16
N GLN A 45 3.76 -42.71 -7.64
CA GLN A 45 3.83 -43.03 -9.07
C GLN A 45 2.48 -43.49 -9.62
N PRO A 46 2.16 -43.21 -10.90
CA PRO A 46 0.98 -43.78 -11.54
C PRO A 46 0.99 -45.32 -11.47
N PRO A 47 -0.17 -45.98 -11.25
CA PRO A 47 -0.25 -47.44 -11.27
C PRO A 47 0.29 -48.02 -12.59
N GLN A 48 0.80 -49.24 -12.54
CA GLN A 48 1.29 -49.92 -13.74
C GLN A 48 0.17 -50.02 -14.81
N GLY A 49 0.51 -49.67 -16.05
CA GLY A 49 -0.44 -49.60 -17.17
C GLY A 49 -1.17 -48.26 -17.30
N CYS A 50 -1.02 -47.35 -16.33
CA CYS A 50 -1.60 -46.02 -16.36
C CYS A 50 -0.58 -44.94 -16.71
N ASN A 51 -0.95 -44.01 -17.58
CA ASN A 51 -0.19 -42.80 -17.83
C ASN A 51 -1.02 -41.56 -17.48
N VAL A 52 -0.43 -40.60 -16.77
CA VAL A 52 -1.12 -39.34 -16.47
C VAL A 52 -1.21 -38.53 -17.76
N THR A 53 -2.41 -38.13 -18.14
CA THR A 53 -2.68 -37.37 -19.36
C THR A 53 -2.99 -35.91 -19.10
N ARG A 54 -3.53 -35.56 -17.91
CA ARG A 54 -3.69 -34.17 -17.44
C ARG A 54 -3.64 -34.10 -15.91
N ALA A 55 -3.31 -32.92 -15.38
CA ALA A 55 -3.34 -32.68 -13.94
C ALA A 55 -3.77 -31.25 -13.57
N SER A 56 -4.39 -31.10 -12.40
CA SER A 56 -4.74 -29.81 -11.80
C SER A 56 -4.13 -29.70 -10.41
N TYR A 57 -3.42 -28.60 -10.11
CA TYR A 57 -2.74 -28.32 -8.85
C TYR A 57 -3.32 -27.08 -8.16
N LEU A 58 -3.59 -27.21 -6.85
CA LEU A 58 -3.73 -26.08 -5.93
C LEU A 58 -2.52 -26.04 -5.02
N ILE A 59 -1.82 -24.90 -4.98
CA ILE A 59 -0.56 -24.75 -4.25
C ILE A 59 -0.67 -23.56 -3.30
N ARG A 60 -0.35 -23.77 -2.02
CA ARG A 60 -0.18 -22.67 -1.06
C ARG A 60 1.11 -21.91 -1.37
N HIS A 61 1.19 -20.60 -1.10
CA HIS A 61 2.47 -19.89 -1.12
C HIS A 61 3.59 -20.62 -0.33
N ALA A 62 4.83 -20.38 -0.74
CA ALA A 62 6.00 -20.96 -0.08
C ALA A 62 6.32 -20.28 1.27
N ALA A 63 7.43 -20.67 1.88
CA ALA A 63 7.85 -20.19 3.19
C ALA A 63 8.04 -18.66 3.25
N ILE A 64 7.48 -18.04 4.28
CA ILE A 64 7.56 -16.60 4.59
C ILE A 64 8.29 -16.36 5.90
N TYR A 65 8.69 -15.12 6.19
CA TYR A 65 9.40 -14.77 7.43
C TYR A 65 8.54 -15.01 8.68
N ALA A 66 7.35 -14.43 8.72
CA ALA A 66 6.31 -14.72 9.70
C ALA A 66 4.95 -14.28 9.16
N ASN A 67 3.87 -14.89 9.64
CA ASN A 67 2.53 -14.31 9.47
C ASN A 67 2.26 -13.29 10.57
N ASP A 68 1.62 -12.18 10.22
CA ASP A 68 1.34 -11.06 11.12
C ASP A 68 0.69 -11.50 12.43
N PHE A 69 -0.36 -12.35 12.36
CA PHE A 69 -1.06 -12.82 13.54
C PHE A 69 -0.16 -13.61 14.49
N ASP A 70 0.66 -14.53 13.96
CA ASP A 70 1.58 -15.33 14.79
C ASP A 70 2.64 -14.43 15.43
N TYR A 71 3.16 -13.48 14.66
CA TYR A 71 4.16 -12.55 15.11
C TYR A 71 3.64 -11.64 16.23
N GLU A 72 2.55 -10.90 15.98
CA GLU A 72 1.96 -9.97 16.94
C GLU A 72 1.42 -10.68 18.20
N THR A 73 0.88 -11.90 18.06
CA THR A 73 0.26 -12.61 19.19
C THR A 73 1.27 -13.31 20.08
N TYR A 74 2.33 -13.90 19.51
CA TYR A 74 3.21 -14.82 20.23
C TYR A 74 4.69 -14.47 20.15
N ILE A 75 5.20 -14.03 19.00
CA ILE A 75 6.65 -13.84 18.79
C ILE A 75 7.12 -12.47 19.30
N GLU A 76 6.50 -11.38 18.85
CA GLU A 76 6.86 -10.01 19.25
C GLU A 76 6.81 -9.84 20.79
N PRO A 77 5.75 -10.27 21.50
CA PRO A 77 5.73 -10.15 22.96
C PRO A 77 6.85 -10.94 23.65
N PHE A 78 7.21 -12.12 23.11
CA PHE A 78 8.30 -12.93 23.64
C PHE A 78 9.67 -12.28 23.38
N THR A 79 9.92 -11.78 22.17
CA THR A 79 11.19 -11.15 21.80
C THR A 79 11.38 -9.82 22.53
N ASP A 80 10.34 -9.01 22.66
CA ASP A 80 10.38 -7.75 23.43
C ASP A 80 10.71 -8.01 24.90
N LYS A 81 10.14 -9.07 25.47
CA LYS A 81 10.42 -9.49 26.83
C LYS A 81 11.84 -10.03 26.98
N LEU A 82 12.34 -10.74 25.97
CA LEU A 82 13.73 -11.22 25.92
C LEU A 82 14.75 -10.07 25.88
N GLU A 83 14.47 -9.00 25.14
CA GLU A 83 15.34 -7.83 25.07
C GLU A 83 15.39 -7.01 26.36
N ASN A 84 14.28 -6.99 27.10
CA ASN A 84 14.14 -6.18 28.32
C ASN A 84 14.41 -6.94 29.62
N THR A 85 14.82 -8.21 29.56
CA THR A 85 15.05 -9.05 30.75
C THR A 85 16.44 -8.87 31.37
N THR A 86 16.53 -9.14 32.67
CA THR A 86 17.80 -9.27 33.42
C THR A 86 18.13 -10.72 33.77
N ALA A 87 17.40 -11.68 33.19
CA ALA A 87 17.65 -13.11 33.41
C ALA A 87 19.06 -13.51 32.96
N ASP A 88 19.77 -14.27 33.80
CA ASP A 88 21.06 -14.86 33.43
C ASP A 88 20.83 -16.15 32.64
N TRP A 89 20.92 -16.04 31.32
CA TRP A 89 20.75 -17.17 30.42
C TRP A 89 21.87 -18.20 30.53
N ARG A 90 23.09 -17.82 30.93
CA ARG A 90 24.27 -18.73 30.89
C ARG A 90 24.15 -19.93 31.82
N SER A 91 23.25 -19.85 32.81
CA SER A 91 22.96 -20.92 33.76
C SER A 91 21.57 -21.54 33.58
N ALA A 92 20.83 -21.14 32.53
CA ALA A 92 19.43 -21.54 32.29
C ALA A 92 19.27 -22.87 31.51
N GLY A 93 20.29 -23.74 31.54
CA GLY A 93 20.25 -25.06 30.91
C GLY A 93 19.99 -24.99 29.38
N PRO A 94 18.93 -25.60 28.85
CA PRO A 94 18.63 -25.61 27.41
C PRO A 94 18.29 -24.23 26.82
N LEU A 95 18.18 -23.19 27.67
CA LEU A 95 17.93 -21.80 27.26
C LEU A 95 19.22 -20.98 27.15
N ASP A 96 20.40 -21.56 27.36
CA ASP A 96 21.68 -20.83 27.38
C ASP A 96 21.99 -20.07 26.09
N PHE A 97 21.52 -20.60 24.95
CA PHE A 97 21.64 -19.96 23.64
C PHE A 97 20.98 -18.57 23.60
N LEU A 98 19.97 -18.30 24.44
CA LEU A 98 19.32 -16.99 24.53
C LEU A 98 20.27 -15.87 24.97
N ALA A 99 21.40 -16.20 25.59
CA ALA A 99 22.45 -15.23 25.89
C ALA A 99 22.99 -14.52 24.63
N LYS A 100 22.95 -15.19 23.48
CA LYS A 100 23.49 -14.71 22.19
C LYS A 100 22.44 -14.62 21.08
N TRP A 101 21.31 -15.29 21.24
CA TRP A 101 20.26 -15.33 20.24
C TRP A 101 19.62 -13.95 20.03
N ARG A 102 19.24 -13.66 18.78
CA ARG A 102 18.50 -12.46 18.37
C ARG A 102 17.43 -12.87 17.35
N SER A 103 16.28 -12.20 17.38
CA SER A 103 15.20 -12.46 16.43
C SER A 103 15.70 -12.32 14.98
N PRO A 104 15.42 -13.28 14.09
CA PRO A 104 15.61 -13.11 12.65
C PRO A 104 14.45 -12.38 11.96
N ILE A 105 13.35 -12.16 12.67
CA ILE A 105 12.11 -11.62 12.12
C ILE A 105 12.01 -10.15 12.56
N THR A 106 11.74 -9.28 11.59
CA THR A 106 11.49 -7.86 11.78
C THR A 106 10.13 -7.50 11.18
N ASP A 107 9.52 -6.43 11.68
CA ASP A 107 8.23 -5.93 11.18
C ASP A 107 8.24 -5.55 9.70
N GLU A 108 9.40 -5.21 9.15
CA GLU A 108 9.56 -4.78 7.76
C GLU A 108 9.45 -5.93 6.76
N GLU A 109 9.76 -7.17 7.20
CA GLU A 109 9.82 -8.38 6.36
C GLU A 109 8.63 -9.32 6.62
N LEU A 110 7.63 -8.90 7.41
CA LEU A 110 6.47 -9.75 7.68
C LEU A 110 5.72 -10.09 6.38
N GLU A 111 5.24 -11.33 6.31
CA GLU A 111 4.61 -11.93 5.14
C GLU A 111 5.47 -12.04 3.86
N ASP A 112 6.70 -11.51 3.85
CA ASP A 112 7.61 -11.60 2.72
C ASP A 112 8.07 -13.04 2.48
N LEU A 113 8.23 -13.39 1.19
CA LEU A 113 8.71 -14.70 0.78
C LEU A 113 10.20 -14.86 1.09
N THR A 114 10.57 -15.89 1.86
CA THR A 114 11.98 -16.15 2.18
C THR A 114 12.76 -16.64 0.96
N SER A 115 14.07 -16.52 1.01
CA SER A 115 14.95 -17.11 -0.02
C SER A 115 14.78 -18.63 -0.14
N ILE A 116 14.56 -19.32 0.99
CA ILE A 116 14.26 -20.76 1.01
C ILE A 116 12.89 -21.03 0.38
N GLY A 117 11.88 -20.18 0.65
CA GLY A 117 10.56 -20.28 0.03
C GLY A 117 10.62 -20.20 -1.50
N ARG A 118 11.36 -19.22 -2.04
CA ARG A 118 11.62 -19.11 -3.50
C ARG A 118 12.24 -20.38 -4.07
N LEU A 119 13.30 -20.88 -3.44
CA LEU A 119 13.99 -22.11 -3.86
C LEU A 119 13.08 -23.34 -3.80
N GLN A 120 12.28 -23.48 -2.75
CA GLN A 120 11.32 -24.58 -2.60
C GLN A 120 10.26 -24.54 -3.70
N SER A 121 9.73 -23.35 -4.01
CA SER A 121 8.73 -23.18 -5.07
C SER A 121 9.31 -23.51 -6.45
N TYR A 122 10.54 -23.07 -6.73
CA TYR A 122 11.28 -23.44 -7.94
C TYR A 122 11.47 -24.95 -8.04
N LYS A 123 11.93 -25.60 -6.96
CA LYS A 123 12.12 -27.05 -6.91
C LYS A 123 10.81 -27.79 -7.15
N LEU A 124 9.69 -27.32 -6.60
CA LEU A 124 8.38 -27.92 -6.87
C LEU A 124 8.01 -27.81 -8.36
N GLY A 125 8.34 -26.70 -9.02
CA GLY A 125 8.20 -26.56 -10.48
C GLY A 125 8.98 -27.63 -11.24
N VAL A 126 10.25 -27.84 -10.88
CA VAL A 126 11.10 -28.90 -11.47
C VAL A 126 10.51 -30.29 -11.21
N ASP A 127 10.08 -30.56 -9.98
CA ASP A 127 9.49 -31.86 -9.61
C ASP A 127 8.20 -32.14 -10.39
N VAL A 128 7.36 -31.12 -10.59
CA VAL A 128 6.14 -31.24 -11.41
C VAL A 128 6.50 -31.48 -12.88
N ARG A 129 7.51 -30.79 -13.42
CA ARG A 129 7.99 -31.03 -14.79
C ARG A 129 8.50 -32.46 -14.99
N LEU A 130 9.27 -32.96 -14.03
CA LEU A 130 9.83 -34.32 -14.07
C LEU A 130 8.76 -35.40 -13.88
N ARG A 131 7.70 -35.11 -13.12
CA ARG A 131 6.56 -36.01 -12.99
C ARG A 131 5.77 -36.15 -14.30
N TYR A 132 5.64 -35.08 -15.06
CA TYR A 132 4.87 -35.06 -16.31
C TYR A 132 5.74 -34.69 -17.53
N PRO A 133 6.70 -35.55 -17.93
CA PRO A 133 7.63 -35.24 -19.01
C PRO A 133 6.94 -35.11 -20.38
N SER A 134 5.78 -35.75 -20.55
CA SER A 134 4.97 -35.71 -21.77
C SER A 134 4.08 -34.46 -21.89
N PHE A 135 3.86 -33.72 -20.79
CA PHE A 135 2.99 -32.55 -20.82
C PHE A 135 3.66 -31.41 -21.59
N LYS A 136 2.83 -30.64 -22.29
CA LYS A 136 3.24 -29.35 -22.83
C LYS A 136 3.37 -28.33 -21.70
N ASP A 137 4.26 -27.36 -21.91
CA ASP A 137 4.37 -26.21 -21.02
C ASP A 137 3.00 -25.51 -20.92
N PRO A 138 2.51 -25.21 -19.71
CA PRO A 138 1.20 -24.60 -19.53
C PRO A 138 1.20 -23.19 -20.13
N LYS A 139 0.09 -22.80 -20.74
CA LYS A 139 -0.06 -21.42 -21.24
C LYS A 139 -0.37 -20.46 -20.10
N LYS A 140 -1.07 -20.94 -19.07
CA LYS A 140 -1.52 -20.14 -17.93
C LYS A 140 -1.27 -20.84 -16.61
N VAL A 141 -0.83 -20.06 -15.64
CA VAL A 141 -0.79 -20.42 -14.22
C VAL A 141 -1.50 -19.32 -13.44
N TRP A 142 -2.45 -19.70 -12.59
CA TRP A 142 -3.25 -18.74 -11.82
C TRP A 142 -2.64 -18.52 -10.45
N THR A 143 -2.77 -17.32 -9.92
CA THR A 143 -2.28 -16.97 -8.59
C THR A 143 -3.17 -15.95 -7.92
N SER A 144 -3.31 -15.99 -6.60
CA SER A 144 -3.95 -14.90 -5.88
C SER A 144 -3.02 -13.68 -5.80
N THR A 145 -3.59 -12.48 -5.64
CA THR A 145 -2.85 -11.20 -5.82
C THR A 145 -1.89 -10.81 -4.69
N ALA A 146 -1.74 -11.60 -3.63
CA ALA A 146 -0.73 -11.30 -2.60
C ALA A 146 0.69 -11.48 -3.14
N GLU A 147 1.62 -10.61 -2.72
CA GLU A 147 2.98 -10.63 -3.24
C GLU A 147 3.68 -11.98 -3.02
N ARG A 148 3.55 -12.58 -1.83
CA ARG A 148 4.10 -13.92 -1.53
C ARG A 148 3.56 -15.02 -2.44
N THR A 149 2.30 -14.96 -2.88
CA THR A 149 1.71 -15.95 -3.80
C THR A 149 2.20 -15.70 -5.22
N GLU A 150 2.26 -14.45 -5.67
CA GLU A 150 2.80 -14.08 -6.98
C GLU A 150 4.27 -14.46 -7.13
N LEU A 151 5.11 -14.17 -6.13
CA LEU A 151 6.52 -14.54 -6.13
C LEU A 151 6.74 -16.05 -6.04
N SER A 152 5.90 -16.77 -5.29
CA SER A 152 5.92 -18.24 -5.28
C SER A 152 5.58 -18.78 -6.67
N THR A 153 4.59 -18.19 -7.33
CA THR A 153 4.13 -18.58 -8.67
C THR A 153 5.21 -18.37 -9.71
N SER A 154 5.81 -17.17 -9.75
CA SER A 154 6.92 -16.87 -10.65
C SER A 154 8.08 -17.85 -10.46
N SER A 155 8.47 -18.10 -9.21
CA SER A 155 9.56 -19.05 -8.90
C SER A 155 9.23 -20.48 -9.36
N PHE A 156 7.97 -20.90 -9.21
CA PHE A 156 7.50 -22.21 -9.68
C PHE A 156 7.51 -22.30 -11.20
N ILE A 157 7.03 -21.28 -11.91
CA ILE A 157 7.06 -21.23 -13.38
C ILE A 157 8.50 -21.36 -13.88
N ASP A 158 9.43 -20.61 -13.28
CA ASP A 158 10.86 -20.67 -13.65
C ASP A 158 11.47 -22.07 -13.47
N GLY A 159 10.97 -22.86 -12.53
CA GLY A 159 11.39 -24.26 -12.34
C GLY A 159 10.66 -25.24 -13.26
N LEU A 160 9.43 -24.91 -13.66
CA LEU A 160 8.56 -25.78 -14.45
C LEU A 160 8.91 -25.78 -15.93
N VAL A 161 9.20 -24.61 -16.51
CA VAL A 161 9.37 -24.42 -17.97
C VAL A 161 10.77 -23.93 -18.32
N ALA A 162 11.20 -24.16 -19.56
CA ALA A 162 12.51 -23.72 -20.03
C ALA A 162 12.56 -22.21 -20.36
N ASP A 163 11.43 -21.62 -20.76
CA ASP A 163 11.27 -20.20 -21.06
C ASP A 163 9.97 -19.68 -20.43
N SER A 164 10.10 -18.97 -19.31
CA SER A 164 8.96 -18.49 -18.53
C SER A 164 8.12 -17.43 -19.24
N ASN A 165 8.63 -16.79 -20.30
CA ASN A 165 7.86 -15.79 -21.07
C ASN A 165 6.66 -16.38 -21.82
N ASN A 166 6.65 -17.69 -22.06
CA ASN A 166 5.56 -18.37 -22.78
C ASN A 166 4.42 -18.83 -21.85
N THR A 167 4.57 -18.64 -20.53
CA THR A 167 3.55 -18.97 -19.53
C THR A 167 3.02 -17.68 -18.91
N GLU A 168 1.74 -17.38 -19.13
CA GLU A 168 1.07 -16.23 -18.53
C GLU A 168 0.76 -16.50 -17.05
N GLN A 169 1.28 -15.68 -16.15
CA GLN A 169 0.84 -15.63 -14.75
C GLN A 169 -0.44 -14.80 -14.65
N VAL A 170 -1.56 -15.46 -14.34
CA VAL A 170 -2.89 -14.84 -14.25
C VAL A 170 -3.23 -14.53 -12.79
N SER A 171 -3.15 -13.26 -12.41
CA SER A 171 -3.47 -12.81 -11.05
C SER A 171 -4.99 -12.68 -10.83
N VAL A 172 -5.52 -13.52 -9.94
CA VAL A 172 -6.91 -13.57 -9.51
C VAL A 172 -7.08 -12.73 -8.25
N ARG A 173 -7.83 -11.63 -8.38
CA ARG A 173 -8.11 -10.69 -7.28
C ARG A 173 -8.76 -11.38 -6.09
N GLU A 174 -8.39 -10.93 -4.90
CA GLU A 174 -8.82 -11.51 -3.62
C GLU A 174 -10.01 -10.79 -2.96
N ASP A 175 -10.74 -9.97 -3.71
CA ASP A 175 -11.87 -9.21 -3.17
C ASP A 175 -13.15 -10.03 -3.04
N ALA A 176 -14.01 -9.61 -2.11
CA ALA A 176 -15.25 -10.32 -1.80
C ALA A 176 -16.24 -10.38 -2.97
N ALA A 177 -16.15 -9.47 -3.96
CA ALA A 177 -17.12 -9.41 -5.07
C ALA A 177 -16.94 -10.55 -6.08
N ARG A 178 -15.79 -11.23 -6.06
CA ARG A 178 -15.51 -12.43 -6.86
C ARG A 178 -16.31 -13.66 -6.42
N GLY A 179 -16.75 -13.70 -5.15
CA GLY A 179 -17.50 -14.82 -4.59
C GLY A 179 -16.78 -16.16 -4.82
N ALA A 180 -17.47 -17.12 -5.43
CA ALA A 180 -16.94 -18.46 -5.73
C ALA A 180 -15.91 -18.48 -6.87
N ASP A 181 -15.90 -17.47 -7.75
CA ASP A 181 -14.92 -17.35 -8.83
C ASP A 181 -13.63 -16.73 -8.26
N SER A 182 -12.95 -17.43 -7.36
CA SER A 182 -11.79 -16.90 -6.65
C SER A 182 -10.81 -18.00 -6.23
N LEU A 183 -9.54 -17.63 -6.08
CA LEU A 183 -8.55 -18.45 -5.38
C LEU A 183 -8.54 -18.19 -3.87
N THR A 184 -9.41 -17.30 -3.39
CA THR A 184 -9.61 -16.99 -1.97
C THR A 184 -11.10 -16.85 -1.62
N PRO A 185 -11.94 -17.86 -1.94
CA PRO A 185 -13.41 -17.75 -1.82
C PRO A 185 -13.91 -17.44 -0.41
N TYR A 186 -13.13 -17.78 0.62
CA TYR A 186 -13.40 -17.44 2.02
C TYR A 186 -13.38 -15.94 2.31
N LYS A 187 -12.65 -15.12 1.54
CA LYS A 187 -12.71 -13.65 1.64
C LYS A 187 -14.04 -13.08 1.13
N GLY A 188 -14.69 -13.79 0.21
CA GLY A 188 -16.03 -13.48 -0.28
C GLY A 188 -17.16 -14.06 0.57
N CYS A 189 -16.87 -14.76 1.67
CA CYS A 189 -17.87 -15.38 2.51
C CYS A 189 -17.98 -14.72 3.90
N PRO A 190 -19.00 -13.89 4.16
CA PRO A 190 -19.20 -13.23 5.45
C PRO A 190 -19.46 -14.20 6.62
N LYS A 191 -19.78 -15.47 6.33
CA LYS A 191 -19.92 -16.52 7.37
C LYS A 191 -18.58 -17.11 7.79
N TYR A 192 -17.50 -16.83 7.08
CA TYR A 192 -16.17 -17.25 7.47
C TYR A 192 -15.52 -16.18 8.36
N SER A 193 -14.77 -16.62 9.37
CA SER A 193 -13.89 -15.76 10.17
C SER A 193 -12.56 -16.46 10.36
N SER A 194 -11.46 -15.71 10.22
CA SER A 194 -10.11 -16.20 10.52
C SER A 194 -9.93 -16.54 12.00
N SER A 195 -10.79 -16.06 12.89
CA SER A 195 -10.74 -16.33 14.34
C SER A 195 -11.43 -17.63 14.78
N TYR A 196 -12.07 -18.36 13.86
CA TYR A 196 -12.73 -19.62 14.22
C TYR A 196 -11.71 -20.64 14.71
N GLY A 197 -12.03 -21.35 15.79
CA GLY A 197 -11.12 -22.29 16.43
C GLY A 197 -10.18 -21.68 17.46
N SER A 198 -10.05 -20.35 17.56
CA SER A 198 -9.14 -19.70 18.51
C SER A 198 -9.47 -20.05 19.96
N ASP A 199 -10.76 -19.98 20.35
CA ASP A 199 -11.19 -20.29 21.73
C ASP A 199 -10.88 -21.74 22.10
N GLN A 200 -11.18 -22.68 21.18
CA GLN A 200 -10.94 -24.11 21.36
C GLN A 200 -9.45 -24.42 21.46
N SER A 201 -8.65 -23.80 20.58
CA SER A 201 -7.20 -23.91 20.58
C SER A 201 -6.60 -23.36 21.89
N SER A 202 -7.08 -22.21 22.36
CA SER A 202 -6.64 -21.59 23.61
C SER A 202 -6.97 -22.43 24.85
N GLU A 203 -8.08 -23.16 24.87
CA GLU A 203 -8.41 -24.10 25.96
C GLU A 203 -7.34 -25.21 26.08
N PHE A 204 -6.99 -25.83 24.95
CA PHE A 204 -5.94 -26.85 24.93
C PHE A 204 -4.54 -26.25 25.20
N GLN A 205 -4.25 -25.06 24.64
CA GLN A 205 -3.00 -24.32 24.88
C GLN A 205 -2.73 -24.18 26.37
N ASN A 206 -3.69 -23.63 27.12
CA ASN A 206 -3.55 -23.42 28.55
C ASN A 206 -3.31 -24.71 29.34
N THR A 207 -3.80 -25.84 28.84
CA THR A 207 -3.63 -27.15 29.47
C THR A 207 -2.21 -27.68 29.26
N TYR A 208 -1.72 -27.71 28.01
CA TYR A 208 -0.42 -28.34 27.72
C TYR A 208 0.77 -27.45 28.08
N THR A 209 0.64 -26.11 27.99
CA THR A 209 1.76 -25.21 28.30
C THR A 209 2.00 -25.06 29.79
N LYS A 210 1.03 -25.39 30.66
CA LYS A 210 1.13 -25.23 32.12
C LYS A 210 2.36 -25.93 32.74
N PRO A 211 2.62 -27.23 32.51
CA PRO A 211 3.85 -27.87 33.01
C PRO A 211 5.13 -27.27 32.40
N ILE A 212 5.08 -26.86 31.13
CA ILE A 212 6.21 -26.24 30.41
C ILE A 212 6.59 -24.91 31.06
N VAL A 213 5.61 -24.03 31.30
CA VAL A 213 5.79 -22.75 31.99
C VAL A 213 6.40 -22.95 33.37
N GLY A 214 5.93 -23.95 34.14
CA GLY A 214 6.52 -24.31 35.43
C GLY A 214 7.99 -24.72 35.33
N ARG A 215 8.34 -25.53 34.32
CA ARG A 215 9.72 -25.96 34.04
C ARG A 215 10.61 -24.81 33.61
N LEU A 216 10.18 -23.97 32.67
CA LEU A 216 10.96 -22.83 32.18
C LEU A 216 11.16 -21.76 33.26
N ASN A 217 10.14 -21.50 34.09
CA ASN A 217 10.27 -20.60 35.24
C ASN A 217 11.20 -21.14 36.34
N ALA A 218 11.35 -22.46 36.47
CA ALA A 218 12.36 -23.02 37.37
C ALA A 218 13.79 -22.81 36.85
N LEU A 219 13.98 -22.78 35.52
CA LEU A 219 15.28 -22.55 34.87
C LEU A 219 15.67 -21.07 34.86
N ALA A 220 14.72 -20.15 34.62
CA ALA A 220 14.96 -18.71 34.64
C ALA A 220 13.81 -17.96 35.36
N PRO A 221 13.79 -17.97 36.71
CA PRO A 221 12.69 -17.41 37.50
C PRO A 221 12.42 -15.92 37.27
N SER A 222 13.46 -15.15 36.93
CA SER A 222 13.33 -13.71 36.67
C SER A 222 12.70 -13.37 35.31
N PHE A 223 12.54 -14.34 34.41
CA PHE A 223 11.91 -14.12 33.10
C PHE A 223 10.38 -14.16 33.17
N ASN A 224 9.80 -14.97 34.06
CA ASN A 224 8.35 -15.14 34.24
C ASN A 224 7.60 -15.57 32.97
N PHE A 225 7.91 -16.73 32.40
CA PHE A 225 7.29 -17.31 31.21
C PHE A 225 5.76 -17.42 31.31
N THR A 226 5.10 -17.25 30.16
CA THR A 226 3.65 -17.38 29.95
C THR A 226 3.34 -18.49 28.94
N ALA A 227 2.06 -18.86 28.82
CA ALA A 227 1.62 -19.80 27.78
C ALA A 227 1.91 -19.28 26.36
N SER A 228 1.75 -17.97 26.12
CA SER A 228 2.06 -17.35 24.84
C SER A 228 3.56 -17.36 24.53
N ASP A 229 4.42 -17.16 25.53
CA ASP A 229 5.88 -17.28 25.34
C ASP A 229 6.26 -18.68 24.87
N VAL A 230 5.67 -19.73 25.46
CA VAL A 230 5.92 -21.12 25.05
C VAL A 230 5.51 -21.36 23.60
N VAL A 231 4.32 -20.87 23.20
CA VAL A 231 3.86 -20.97 21.81
C VAL A 231 4.77 -20.19 20.86
N GLY A 232 5.17 -18.96 21.20
CA GLY A 232 6.07 -18.15 20.39
C GLY A 232 7.44 -18.80 20.20
N MET A 233 7.99 -19.39 21.27
CA MET A 233 9.22 -20.20 21.20
C MET A 233 9.05 -21.41 20.27
N GLN A 234 7.92 -22.11 20.35
CA GLN A 234 7.64 -23.26 19.46
C GLN A 234 7.43 -22.81 18.00
N GLN A 235 6.83 -21.64 17.76
CA GLN A 235 6.65 -21.06 16.43
C GLN A 235 7.98 -20.62 15.81
N LEU A 236 8.89 -20.06 16.61
CA LEU A 236 10.23 -19.69 16.17
C LEU A 236 11.01 -20.90 15.61
N CYS A 237 10.76 -22.13 16.06
CA CYS A 237 11.37 -23.32 15.44
C CYS A 237 11.09 -23.38 13.92
N GLY A 238 9.86 -23.10 13.48
CA GLY A 238 9.50 -23.14 12.06
C GLY A 238 10.02 -21.92 11.30
N TYR A 239 9.64 -20.73 11.75
CA TYR A 239 9.96 -19.47 11.07
C TYR A 239 11.47 -19.20 11.01
N GLU A 240 12.19 -19.36 12.12
CA GLU A 240 13.64 -19.17 12.10
C GLU A 240 14.34 -20.21 11.22
N THR A 241 13.85 -21.44 11.14
CA THR A 241 14.46 -22.47 10.28
C THR A 241 14.34 -22.11 8.81
N VAL A 242 13.22 -21.55 8.34
CA VAL A 242 13.07 -21.13 6.93
C VAL A 242 13.80 -19.83 6.60
N ILE A 243 14.32 -19.12 7.61
CA ILE A 243 15.15 -17.91 7.44
C ILE A 243 16.64 -18.26 7.54
N ARG A 244 17.05 -19.03 8.55
CA ARG A 244 18.46 -19.31 8.91
C ARG A 244 18.93 -20.73 8.56
N GLY A 245 18.02 -21.62 8.14
CA GLY A 245 18.29 -23.03 7.87
C GLY A 245 18.26 -23.95 9.10
N SER A 246 18.22 -23.40 10.31
CA SER A 246 18.06 -24.14 11.56
C SER A 246 17.59 -23.20 12.68
N SER A 247 16.97 -23.75 13.72
CA SER A 247 16.58 -23.00 14.92
C SER A 247 16.93 -23.76 16.19
N PRO A 248 17.57 -23.11 17.19
CA PRO A 248 17.80 -23.72 18.51
C PRO A 248 16.49 -24.02 19.24
N PHE A 249 15.40 -23.33 18.91
CA PHE A 249 14.08 -23.61 19.49
C PHE A 249 13.53 -24.98 19.10
N CYS A 250 14.04 -25.60 18.04
CA CYS A 250 13.68 -26.96 17.65
C CYS A 250 14.32 -28.05 18.53
N SER A 251 15.16 -27.71 19.51
CA SER A 251 15.85 -28.71 20.32
C SER A 251 14.91 -29.54 21.19
N LEU A 252 15.12 -30.86 21.21
CA LEU A 252 14.39 -31.78 22.10
C LEU A 252 14.83 -31.67 23.57
N ASP A 253 15.97 -31.02 23.84
CA ASP A 253 16.38 -30.66 25.20
C ASP A 253 15.56 -29.49 25.74
N LEU A 254 15.00 -28.66 24.84
CA LEU A 254 14.16 -27.52 25.19
C LEU A 254 12.69 -27.94 25.33
N PHE A 255 12.14 -28.60 24.30
CA PHE A 255 10.78 -29.12 24.30
C PHE A 255 10.76 -30.62 23.99
N SER A 256 10.11 -31.41 24.85
CA SER A 256 10.03 -32.85 24.66
C SER A 256 9.20 -33.23 23.44
N GLN A 257 9.30 -34.49 23.01
CA GLN A 257 8.47 -35.04 21.95
C GLN A 257 6.97 -34.86 22.23
N ASP A 258 6.52 -35.11 23.47
CA ASP A 258 5.11 -34.98 23.84
C ASP A 258 4.65 -33.51 23.85
N GLU A 259 5.53 -32.58 24.21
CA GLU A 259 5.25 -31.13 24.17
C GLU A 259 5.12 -30.63 22.72
N TRP A 260 5.90 -31.16 21.79
CA TRP A 260 5.74 -30.91 20.35
C TRP A 260 4.48 -31.53 19.76
N LEU A 261 4.14 -32.76 20.15
CA LEU A 261 2.87 -33.39 19.76
C LEU A 261 1.66 -32.61 20.29
N SER A 262 1.79 -32.00 21.46
CA SER A 262 0.77 -31.12 22.03
C SER A 262 0.67 -29.80 21.25
N PHE A 263 1.80 -29.19 20.85
CA PHE A 263 1.78 -28.02 19.97
C PHE A 263 1.14 -28.31 18.61
N GLU A 264 1.47 -29.46 17.99
CA GLU A 264 0.81 -29.92 16.76
C GLU A 264 -0.70 -30.03 16.97
N TYR A 265 -1.13 -30.68 18.06
CA TYR A 265 -2.54 -30.89 18.35
C TYR A 265 -3.31 -29.59 18.65
N MET A 266 -2.69 -28.62 19.34
CA MET A 266 -3.24 -27.28 19.54
C MET A 266 -3.57 -26.63 18.19
N ASN A 267 -2.62 -26.64 17.26
CA ASN A 267 -2.83 -26.07 15.93
C ASN A 267 -3.83 -26.90 15.11
N ASP A 268 -3.84 -28.23 15.27
CA ASP A 268 -4.82 -29.08 14.61
C ASP A 268 -6.24 -28.74 15.04
N ILE A 269 -6.46 -28.46 16.34
CA ILE A 269 -7.74 -27.93 16.84
C ILE A 269 -8.08 -26.61 16.13
N MET A 270 -7.14 -25.65 16.09
CA MET A 270 -7.37 -24.37 15.43
C MET A 270 -7.87 -24.56 14.00
N TYR A 271 -7.11 -25.28 13.16
CA TYR A 271 -7.47 -25.47 11.76
C TYR A 271 -8.70 -26.37 11.57
N PHE A 272 -8.94 -27.32 12.47
CA PHE A 272 -10.13 -28.17 12.43
C PHE A 272 -11.43 -27.37 12.58
N TYR A 273 -11.44 -26.41 13.52
CA TYR A 273 -12.57 -25.50 13.77
C TYR A 273 -12.62 -24.30 12.81
N ASN A 274 -11.48 -23.91 12.25
CA ASN A 274 -11.41 -22.80 11.29
C ASN A 274 -11.88 -23.21 9.89
N THR A 275 -11.17 -24.15 9.27
CA THR A 275 -11.29 -24.54 7.85
C THR A 275 -11.51 -26.05 7.67
N GLY A 276 -11.71 -26.78 8.78
CA GLY A 276 -11.88 -28.23 8.79
C GLY A 276 -13.32 -28.70 8.98
N TYR A 277 -13.46 -29.92 9.50
CA TYR A 277 -14.75 -30.61 9.62
C TYR A 277 -15.65 -30.07 10.73
N ALA A 278 -15.17 -29.30 11.70
CA ALA A 278 -16.06 -28.68 12.68
C ALA A 278 -16.96 -27.60 12.06
N SER A 279 -16.56 -27.06 10.92
CA SER A 279 -17.33 -26.16 10.07
C SER A 279 -17.64 -26.82 8.71
N GLU A 280 -17.87 -28.14 8.68
CA GLU A 280 -17.93 -28.96 7.45
C GLU A 280 -18.74 -28.33 6.31
N GLN A 281 -19.97 -27.87 6.57
CA GLN A 281 -20.80 -27.29 5.51
C GLN A 281 -20.14 -26.04 4.91
N LEU A 282 -19.60 -25.16 5.76
CA LEU A 282 -18.95 -23.93 5.31
C LEU A 282 -17.64 -24.26 4.59
N SER A 283 -16.77 -25.06 5.19
CA SER A 283 -15.49 -25.47 4.61
C SER A 283 -15.69 -26.18 3.27
N GLY A 284 -16.60 -27.15 3.19
CA GLY A 284 -16.92 -27.83 1.94
C GLY A 284 -17.43 -26.87 0.87
N THR A 285 -18.31 -25.92 1.24
CA THR A 285 -18.83 -24.91 0.31
C THR A 285 -17.73 -23.96 -0.20
N LEU A 286 -16.75 -23.63 0.64
CA LEU A 286 -15.61 -22.78 0.26
C LEU A 286 -14.62 -23.50 -0.66
N GLY A 287 -14.40 -24.81 -0.47
CA GLY A 287 -13.47 -25.60 -1.27
C GLY A 287 -14.06 -26.12 -2.59
N LEU A 288 -15.39 -26.34 -2.64
CA LEU A 288 -16.07 -26.93 -3.80
C LEU A 288 -15.84 -26.19 -5.14
N PRO A 289 -15.80 -24.84 -5.20
CA PRO A 289 -15.59 -24.14 -6.47
C PRO A 289 -14.30 -24.55 -7.19
N TRP A 290 -13.20 -24.72 -6.46
CA TRP A 290 -11.94 -25.19 -7.04
C TRP A 290 -12.04 -26.65 -7.49
N VAL A 291 -12.64 -27.53 -6.68
CA VAL A 291 -12.85 -28.94 -7.03
C VAL A 291 -13.66 -29.08 -8.32
N ASN A 292 -14.73 -28.32 -8.48
CA ASN A 292 -15.54 -28.29 -9.69
C ASN A 292 -14.78 -27.75 -10.90
N ALA A 293 -14.04 -26.65 -10.74
CA ALA A 293 -13.24 -26.08 -11.83
C ALA A 293 -12.19 -27.08 -12.32
N SER A 294 -11.49 -27.74 -11.40
CA SER A 294 -10.50 -28.78 -11.72
C SER A 294 -11.14 -30.00 -12.38
N ALA A 295 -12.25 -30.51 -11.85
CA ALA A 295 -12.97 -31.63 -12.46
C ALA A 295 -13.42 -31.31 -13.88
N ASN A 296 -14.01 -30.13 -14.10
CA ASN A 296 -14.44 -29.68 -15.43
C ASN A 296 -13.26 -29.60 -16.42
N ALA A 297 -12.12 -29.05 -16.00
CA ALA A 297 -10.93 -28.97 -16.85
C ALA A 297 -10.38 -30.35 -17.22
N LEU A 298 -10.36 -31.28 -16.27
CA LEU A 298 -9.82 -32.63 -16.50
C LEU A 298 -10.78 -33.53 -17.30
N LEU A 299 -12.09 -33.38 -17.13
CA LEU A 299 -13.10 -34.16 -17.84
C LEU A 299 -13.38 -33.67 -19.28
N SER A 300 -13.08 -32.40 -19.59
CA SER A 300 -13.33 -31.81 -20.91
C SER A 300 -12.55 -32.49 -22.04
N ASP A 301 -13.19 -32.77 -23.17
CA ASP A 301 -12.47 -33.26 -24.37
C ASP A 301 -11.70 -32.12 -25.09
N ASP A 302 -12.12 -30.86 -24.89
CA ASP A 302 -11.58 -29.64 -25.52
C ASP A 302 -10.61 -28.86 -24.59
N ALA A 303 -9.79 -29.56 -23.81
CA ALA A 303 -8.86 -28.91 -22.87
C ALA A 303 -7.81 -28.04 -23.58
N ASP A 304 -7.56 -26.84 -23.02
CA ASP A 304 -6.66 -25.83 -23.57
C ASP A 304 -5.19 -25.99 -23.13
N GLN A 305 -4.95 -26.75 -22.06
CA GLN A 305 -3.62 -27.14 -21.57
C GLN A 305 -3.66 -28.48 -20.79
N ASP A 306 -2.49 -29.14 -20.67
CA ASP A 306 -2.38 -30.44 -19.98
C ASP A 306 -2.25 -30.29 -18.45
N LEU A 307 -1.72 -29.13 -18.01
CA LEU A 307 -1.43 -28.83 -16.60
C LEU A 307 -2.11 -27.53 -16.18
N TYR A 308 -2.94 -27.59 -15.15
CA TYR A 308 -3.58 -26.41 -14.55
C TYR A 308 -2.98 -26.18 -13.16
N VAL A 309 -2.44 -24.99 -12.89
CA VAL A 309 -1.80 -24.70 -11.60
C VAL A 309 -2.37 -23.42 -11.01
N SER A 310 -2.76 -23.44 -9.74
CA SER A 310 -3.33 -22.31 -9.01
C SER A 310 -2.61 -22.09 -7.68
N PHE A 311 -2.16 -20.87 -7.41
CA PHE A 311 -1.54 -20.48 -6.14
C PHE A 311 -2.51 -19.72 -5.22
N THR A 312 -2.52 -20.05 -3.93
CA THR A 312 -3.44 -19.52 -2.91
C THR A 312 -2.78 -19.39 -1.52
N HIS A 313 -3.55 -19.02 -0.51
CA HIS A 313 -3.14 -18.95 0.90
C HIS A 313 -3.44 -20.22 1.68
N ARG A 314 -3.11 -20.21 2.98
CA ARG A 314 -3.25 -21.36 3.89
C ARG A 314 -4.70 -21.80 4.11
N GLU A 315 -5.68 -20.93 3.90
CA GLU A 315 -7.08 -21.22 4.23
C GLU A 315 -7.79 -22.08 3.18
N LEU A 316 -7.43 -22.00 1.89
CA LEU A 316 -8.16 -22.72 0.83
C LEU A 316 -7.82 -24.23 0.77
N PRO A 317 -6.56 -24.68 0.82
CA PRO A 317 -6.23 -26.12 0.77
C PRO A 317 -6.99 -27.02 1.76
N PRO A 318 -7.12 -26.68 3.07
CA PRO A 318 -7.90 -27.49 4.00
C PRO A 318 -9.39 -27.54 3.65
N THR A 319 -9.97 -26.45 3.13
CA THR A 319 -11.38 -26.44 2.70
C THR A 319 -11.62 -27.34 1.49
N VAL A 320 -10.66 -27.40 0.55
CA VAL A 320 -10.67 -28.32 -0.61
C VAL A 320 -10.57 -29.78 -0.15
N VAL A 321 -9.72 -30.06 0.83
CA VAL A 321 -9.63 -31.38 1.48
C VAL A 321 -10.98 -31.80 2.09
N VAL A 322 -11.68 -30.89 2.79
CA VAL A 322 -13.02 -31.14 3.34
C VAL A 322 -14.05 -31.36 2.22
N ALA A 323 -14.03 -30.55 1.17
CA ALA A 323 -14.93 -30.68 0.03
C ALA A 323 -14.80 -32.05 -0.67
N MET A 324 -13.58 -32.60 -0.73
CA MET A 324 -13.33 -33.94 -1.26
C MET A 324 -13.60 -35.08 -0.26
N GLY A 325 -13.84 -34.78 1.01
CA GLY A 325 -14.07 -35.78 2.06
C GLY A 325 -12.80 -36.46 2.58
N LEU A 326 -11.63 -35.84 2.40
CA LEU A 326 -10.34 -36.38 2.81
C LEU A 326 -10.00 -36.01 4.27
N PHE A 327 -9.16 -36.82 4.92
CA PHE A 327 -8.72 -36.61 6.31
C PHE A 327 -9.85 -36.49 7.37
N ASN A 328 -11.00 -37.15 7.14
CA ASN A 328 -12.12 -37.15 8.08
C ASN A 328 -11.86 -38.13 9.26
N ASN A 329 -11.96 -37.63 10.50
CA ASN A 329 -11.73 -38.40 11.72
C ASN A 329 -12.83 -39.42 12.07
N SER A 330 -14.04 -39.30 11.49
CA SER A 330 -15.19 -40.11 11.88
C SER A 330 -15.02 -41.61 11.64
N ALA A 331 -14.43 -41.99 10.50
CA ALA A 331 -14.23 -43.39 10.15
C ALA A 331 -13.22 -44.11 11.08
N TYR A 332 -12.18 -43.41 11.52
CA TYR A 332 -11.13 -43.98 12.37
C TYR A 332 -11.58 -44.14 13.84
N SER A 333 -12.36 -43.19 14.33
CA SER A 333 -12.85 -43.18 15.72
C SER A 333 -14.15 -43.97 15.93
N GLY A 334 -14.85 -44.33 14.85
CA GLY A 334 -16.20 -44.92 14.91
C GLY A 334 -17.27 -43.93 15.39
N ALA A 335 -16.93 -42.65 15.58
CA ALA A 335 -17.85 -41.60 15.94
C ALA A 335 -18.38 -40.92 14.67
N ASN A 336 -19.69 -40.98 14.45
CA ASN A 336 -20.37 -40.21 13.40
C ASN A 336 -20.46 -38.70 13.71
N ASP A 337 -19.60 -38.20 14.59
CA ASP A 337 -19.48 -36.80 14.97
C ASP A 337 -17.99 -36.42 14.98
N PRO A 338 -17.49 -35.74 13.93
CA PRO A 338 -16.11 -35.26 13.85
C PRO A 338 -15.71 -34.38 15.04
N ASN A 339 -16.63 -33.61 15.64
CA ASN A 339 -16.29 -32.71 16.75
C ASN A 339 -15.92 -33.47 18.01
N ALA A 340 -16.60 -34.59 18.28
CA ALA A 340 -16.28 -35.48 19.38
C ALA A 340 -14.89 -36.14 19.25
N THR A 341 -14.26 -36.05 18.07
CA THR A 341 -12.93 -36.64 17.80
C THR A 341 -11.76 -35.72 18.12
N MET A 342 -12.02 -34.45 18.42
CA MET A 342 -10.99 -33.45 18.74
C MET A 342 -11.22 -32.86 20.15
N PRO A 343 -11.06 -33.66 21.23
CA PRO A 343 -11.20 -33.18 22.60
C PRO A 343 -10.22 -32.04 22.91
N LEU A 344 -10.65 -31.08 23.73
CA LEU A 344 -9.89 -29.87 24.09
C LEU A 344 -9.05 -30.03 25.38
N ASP A 345 -9.18 -31.16 26.07
CA ASP A 345 -8.50 -31.47 27.33
C ASP A 345 -7.35 -32.48 27.18
N ARG A 346 -7.26 -33.19 26.04
CA ARG A 346 -6.25 -34.21 25.77
C ARG A 346 -5.99 -34.40 24.27
N PRO A 347 -4.76 -34.79 23.87
CA PRO A 347 -4.47 -35.08 22.48
C PRO A 347 -5.16 -36.37 22.00
N ASN A 348 -5.80 -36.30 20.83
CA ASN A 348 -6.17 -37.49 20.07
C ASN A 348 -4.99 -37.90 19.17
N HIS A 349 -4.21 -38.90 19.61
CA HIS A 349 -3.07 -39.42 18.83
C HIS A 349 -3.50 -40.19 17.57
N GLY A 350 -4.73 -40.71 17.55
CA GLY A 350 -5.30 -41.45 16.42
C GLY A 350 -5.94 -40.58 15.35
N ARG A 351 -5.95 -39.26 15.51
CA ARG A 351 -6.55 -38.34 14.53
C ARG A 351 -5.88 -38.48 13.15
N VAL A 352 -6.72 -38.41 12.13
CA VAL A 352 -6.33 -38.34 10.73
C VAL A 352 -6.13 -36.88 10.31
N TRP A 353 -6.94 -35.97 10.86
CA TRP A 353 -6.75 -34.52 10.67
C TRP A 353 -5.48 -34.05 11.37
N ARG A 354 -4.42 -33.84 10.57
CA ARG A 354 -3.13 -33.29 11.00
C ARG A 354 -2.79 -32.14 10.05
N ALA A 355 -2.90 -30.91 10.52
CA ALA A 355 -2.68 -29.70 9.73
C ALA A 355 -1.28 -29.67 9.11
N SER A 356 -0.28 -30.24 9.78
CA SER A 356 1.10 -30.36 9.27
C SER A 356 1.22 -31.20 7.99
N ARG A 357 0.24 -32.08 7.73
CA ARG A 357 0.15 -32.88 6.49
C ARG A 357 -0.77 -32.27 5.43
N ILE A 358 -1.63 -31.34 5.82
CA ILE A 358 -2.65 -30.74 4.97
C ILE A 358 -2.21 -29.38 4.44
N LEU A 359 -1.60 -28.55 5.28
CA LEU A 359 -1.25 -27.17 4.96
C LEU A 359 0.14 -26.74 5.46
N PRO A 360 1.24 -27.51 5.32
CA PRO A 360 2.58 -26.93 5.50
C PRO A 360 2.81 -25.77 4.49
N PHE A 361 3.92 -25.04 4.61
CA PHE A 361 4.33 -24.14 3.53
C PHE A 361 4.43 -24.90 2.20
N LEU A 362 4.06 -24.25 1.10
CA LEU A 362 4.05 -24.87 -0.24
C LEU A 362 3.20 -26.16 -0.35
N SER A 363 2.25 -26.36 0.57
CA SER A 363 1.32 -27.48 0.47
C SER A 363 0.63 -27.50 -0.89
N ASN A 364 0.55 -28.68 -1.50
CA ASN A 364 -0.03 -28.83 -2.82
C ASN A 364 -1.03 -30.00 -2.90
N ILE A 365 -2.14 -29.77 -3.58
CA ILE A 365 -3.18 -30.75 -3.84
C ILE A 365 -3.26 -30.94 -5.35
N ALA A 366 -3.12 -32.16 -5.84
CA ALA A 366 -3.20 -32.50 -7.26
C ALA A 366 -4.39 -33.41 -7.54
N ILE A 367 -5.14 -33.14 -8.60
CA ILE A 367 -6.08 -34.10 -9.21
C ILE A 367 -5.46 -34.53 -10.54
N GLU A 368 -5.18 -35.83 -10.67
CA GLU A 368 -4.59 -36.41 -11.88
C GLU A 368 -5.65 -37.18 -12.66
N LYS A 369 -5.73 -36.92 -13.97
CA LYS A 369 -6.41 -37.77 -14.94
C LYS A 369 -5.39 -38.72 -15.56
N MET A 370 -5.65 -40.02 -15.48
CA MET A 370 -4.83 -41.08 -16.03
C MET A 370 -5.61 -41.82 -17.11
N THR A 371 -4.93 -42.22 -18.17
CA THR A 371 -5.47 -43.17 -19.14
C THR A 371 -4.73 -44.48 -18.94
N CYS A 372 -5.47 -45.56 -18.69
CA CYS A 372 -4.91 -46.86 -18.38
C CYS A 372 -5.19 -47.87 -19.49
N ASP A 373 -4.16 -48.63 -19.87
CA ASP A 373 -4.34 -49.84 -20.67
C ASP A 373 -4.85 -50.99 -19.80
N SER A 374 -5.37 -52.05 -20.43
CA SER A 374 -6.11 -53.15 -19.76
C SER A 374 -5.26 -54.08 -18.84
N TYR A 375 -4.31 -53.53 -18.09
CA TYR A 375 -3.43 -54.23 -17.17
C TYR A 375 -4.13 -54.56 -15.84
N GLY A 376 -5.12 -55.46 -15.90
CA GLY A 376 -5.88 -55.92 -14.73
C GLY A 376 -7.13 -55.08 -14.38
N PHE A 377 -7.42 -54.05 -15.17
CA PHE A 377 -8.63 -53.22 -15.11
C PHE A 377 -9.13 -52.95 -16.54
N ASP A 378 -10.33 -52.39 -16.67
CA ASP A 378 -10.87 -52.00 -17.98
C ASP A 378 -10.05 -50.86 -18.60
N GLU A 379 -9.90 -50.87 -19.92
CA GLU A 379 -9.25 -49.77 -20.63
C GLU A 379 -10.11 -48.51 -20.50
N GLY A 380 -9.52 -47.40 -20.05
CA GLY A 380 -10.27 -46.17 -19.84
C GLY A 380 -9.55 -45.07 -19.08
N ASP A 381 -10.29 -44.01 -18.79
CA ASP A 381 -9.83 -42.86 -18.01
C ASP A 381 -10.16 -43.04 -16.52
N TYR A 382 -9.19 -42.73 -15.68
CA TYR A 382 -9.22 -42.85 -14.23
C TYR A 382 -8.72 -41.58 -13.54
N PHE A 383 -9.21 -41.30 -12.34
CA PHE A 383 -8.91 -40.08 -11.59
C PHE A 383 -8.38 -40.40 -10.20
N ARG A 384 -7.33 -39.72 -9.76
CA ARG A 384 -6.80 -39.83 -8.40
C ARG A 384 -6.41 -38.47 -7.82
N VAL A 385 -6.30 -38.40 -6.50
CA VAL A 385 -5.91 -37.18 -5.79
C VAL A 385 -4.62 -37.41 -5.02
N LEU A 386 -3.71 -36.44 -5.06
CA LEU A 386 -2.50 -36.39 -4.26
C LEU A 386 -2.56 -35.17 -3.33
N VAL A 387 -2.12 -35.32 -2.09
CA VAL A 387 -1.89 -34.21 -1.16
C VAL A 387 -0.44 -34.28 -0.71
N ASN A 388 0.38 -33.28 -1.07
CA ASN A 388 1.82 -33.26 -0.79
C ASN A 388 2.54 -34.52 -1.32
N LYS A 389 2.22 -34.87 -2.57
CA LYS A 389 2.59 -36.12 -3.26
C LYS A 389 2.02 -37.41 -2.68
N ASP A 390 1.33 -37.39 -1.53
CA ASP A 390 0.73 -38.58 -0.92
C ASP A 390 -0.62 -38.92 -1.59
N PRO A 391 -0.77 -40.09 -2.23
CA PRO A 391 -2.05 -40.50 -2.81
C PRO A 391 -3.14 -40.63 -1.75
N GLN A 392 -4.27 -39.98 -2.00
CA GLN A 392 -5.44 -40.02 -1.13
C GLN A 392 -6.57 -40.83 -1.79
N GLN A 393 -7.27 -41.61 -0.98
CA GLN A 393 -8.43 -42.39 -1.43
C GLN A 393 -9.70 -41.54 -1.39
N LEU A 394 -10.40 -41.46 -2.53
CA LEU A 394 -11.74 -40.90 -2.61
C LEU A 394 -12.78 -41.96 -2.20
N THR A 395 -14.06 -41.57 -2.16
CA THR A 395 -15.14 -42.54 -1.86
C THR A 395 -15.39 -43.52 -3.02
N CYS A 396 -14.94 -43.18 -4.24
CA CYS A 396 -14.84 -44.10 -5.37
C CYS A 396 -13.45 -44.75 -5.41
N VAL A 397 -13.40 -46.09 -5.57
CA VAL A 397 -12.16 -46.90 -5.54
C VAL A 397 -12.23 -48.08 -6.52
N ASP A 398 -12.90 -47.88 -7.65
CA ASP A 398 -13.17 -48.90 -8.66
C ASP A 398 -12.07 -49.04 -9.74
N GLY A 399 -11.02 -48.22 -9.67
CA GLY A 399 -9.91 -48.19 -10.62
C GLY A 399 -8.54 -48.61 -10.07
N PRO A 400 -7.51 -48.64 -10.94
CA PRO A 400 -6.14 -48.98 -10.58
C PRO A 400 -5.60 -48.13 -9.43
N GLY A 401 -4.93 -48.75 -8.46
CA GLY A 401 -4.34 -48.04 -7.31
C GLY A 401 -5.36 -47.35 -6.39
N GLY A 402 -6.64 -47.75 -6.44
CA GLY A 402 -7.71 -47.10 -5.68
C GLY A 402 -8.17 -45.77 -6.29
N SER A 403 -7.93 -45.57 -7.59
CA SER A 403 -8.48 -44.44 -8.36
C SER A 403 -9.96 -44.64 -8.67
N CYS A 404 -10.61 -43.60 -9.19
CA CYS A 404 -11.99 -43.64 -9.66
C CYS A 404 -12.04 -43.79 -11.16
N SER A 405 -12.87 -44.69 -11.71
CA SER A 405 -13.21 -44.65 -13.13
C SER A 405 -13.85 -43.29 -13.51
N LYS A 406 -13.82 -42.91 -14.79
CA LYS A 406 -14.44 -41.66 -15.25
C LYS A 406 -15.89 -41.50 -14.76
N SER A 407 -16.71 -42.54 -14.90
CA SER A 407 -18.10 -42.51 -14.44
C SER A 407 -18.21 -42.36 -12.92
N ALA A 408 -17.40 -43.11 -12.16
CA ALA A 408 -17.42 -43.02 -10.70
C ALA A 408 -16.91 -41.66 -10.19
N PHE A 409 -15.97 -41.04 -10.91
CA PHE A 409 -15.49 -39.69 -10.61
C PHE A 409 -16.55 -38.61 -10.92
N GLU A 410 -17.28 -38.74 -12.03
CA GLU A 410 -18.42 -37.87 -12.35
C GLU A 410 -19.51 -37.98 -11.27
N ASP A 411 -19.85 -39.20 -10.84
CA ASP A 411 -20.80 -39.45 -9.74
C ASP A 411 -20.30 -38.86 -8.41
N PHE A 412 -19.01 -39.01 -8.12
CA PHE A 412 -18.36 -38.40 -6.95
C PHE A 412 -18.52 -36.87 -6.95
N ILE A 413 -18.24 -36.21 -8.08
CA ILE A 413 -18.39 -34.76 -8.20
C ILE A 413 -19.86 -34.34 -8.06
N GLN A 414 -20.81 -35.10 -8.61
CA GLN A 414 -22.23 -34.85 -8.39
C GLN A 414 -22.65 -35.00 -6.92
N GLU A 415 -22.13 -35.99 -6.22
CA GLU A 415 -22.34 -36.18 -4.77
C GLU A 415 -21.83 -34.96 -3.98
N LYS A 416 -20.61 -34.47 -4.29
CA LYS A 416 -20.04 -33.29 -3.61
C LYS A 416 -20.81 -32.02 -3.91
N ASN A 417 -21.29 -31.85 -5.14
CA ASN A 417 -22.20 -30.76 -5.50
C ASN A 417 -23.50 -30.84 -4.70
N ALA A 418 -24.15 -32.01 -4.63
CA ALA A 418 -25.39 -32.16 -3.86
C ALA A 418 -25.21 -31.82 -2.37
N ARG A 419 -24.00 -32.00 -1.82
CA ARG A 419 -23.69 -31.75 -0.40
C ARG A 419 -23.26 -30.31 -0.10
N PHE A 420 -22.39 -29.75 -0.94
CA PHE A 420 -21.68 -28.50 -0.65
C PHE A 420 -21.98 -27.35 -1.62
N ASP A 421 -22.83 -27.57 -2.63
CA ASP A 421 -23.30 -26.48 -3.47
C ASP A 421 -24.12 -25.47 -2.65
N GLY A 422 -24.31 -24.29 -3.22
CA GLY A 422 -24.98 -23.17 -2.57
C GLY A 422 -24.01 -22.17 -1.94
N PHE A 423 -22.86 -21.94 -2.58
CA PHE A 423 -21.95 -20.87 -2.19
C PHE A 423 -22.68 -19.54 -2.09
N THR A 424 -23.47 -19.17 -3.10
CA THR A 424 -24.30 -17.97 -3.07
C THR A 424 -25.27 -18.01 -1.89
N GLU A 425 -26.02 -19.09 -1.67
CA GLU A 425 -26.98 -19.17 -0.56
C GLU A 425 -26.33 -19.07 0.82
N LEU A 426 -25.14 -19.65 0.98
CA LEU A 426 -24.43 -19.71 2.25
C LEU A 426 -23.64 -18.44 2.54
N CYS A 427 -22.97 -17.90 1.52
CA CYS A 427 -21.99 -16.81 1.60
C CYS A 427 -22.47 -15.49 0.99
N GLU A 428 -23.54 -15.47 0.20
CA GLU A 428 -24.10 -14.25 -0.39
C GLU A 428 -25.58 -14.09 0.04
N PRO A 429 -25.91 -13.21 1.01
CA PRO A 429 -27.31 -13.05 1.43
C PRO A 429 -28.18 -12.67 0.22
N LYS A 430 -29.32 -13.37 0.04
CA LYS A 430 -30.27 -13.17 -1.07
C LYS A 430 -30.52 -11.69 -1.34
N LYS A 431 -29.87 -11.16 -2.38
CA LYS A 431 -30.36 -9.96 -3.08
C LYS A 431 -31.69 -10.36 -3.72
N ASN A 432 -32.79 -9.85 -3.18
CA ASN A 432 -34.05 -9.76 -3.93
C ASN A 432 -33.73 -9.09 -5.28
N ARG A 433 -33.77 -9.88 -6.36
CA ARG A 433 -33.83 -9.35 -7.72
C ARG A 433 -35.03 -8.39 -7.79
N LYS A 434 -34.78 -7.08 -7.87
CA LYS A 434 -35.82 -6.12 -8.27
C LYS A 434 -35.65 -5.80 -9.77
N PRO A 435 -36.72 -5.94 -10.58
CA PRO A 435 -36.78 -5.37 -11.93
C PRO A 435 -36.90 -3.83 -11.82
N PRO A 436 -36.77 -3.05 -12.92
CA PRO A 436 -36.45 -1.62 -12.83
C PRO A 436 -37.55 -0.84 -12.07
N ILE A 437 -37.15 -0.08 -11.05
CA ILE A 437 -38.09 0.62 -10.16
C ILE A 437 -38.61 1.88 -10.86
N LYS A 438 -39.91 1.84 -11.21
CA LYS A 438 -40.72 3.04 -11.43
C LYS A 438 -40.96 3.76 -10.09
N ARG A 439 -40.87 5.09 -10.14
CA ARG A 439 -41.27 6.03 -9.08
C ARG A 439 -42.68 5.72 -8.54
N LYS A 440 -42.77 5.13 -7.35
CA LYS A 440 -43.73 5.46 -6.28
C LYS A 440 -43.60 4.44 -5.14
N ASP A 441 -43.78 4.95 -3.93
CA ASP A 441 -43.95 4.23 -2.67
C ASP A 441 -42.65 3.78 -1.98
N MET A 442 -42.04 4.79 -1.37
CA MET A 442 -41.07 4.73 -0.28
C MET A 442 -41.83 4.38 1.01
N GLY A 443 -41.51 3.25 1.64
CA GLY A 443 -42.13 2.79 2.89
C GLY A 443 -41.20 1.86 3.69
N ASP A 444 -40.59 2.43 4.73
CA ASP A 444 -39.97 1.88 5.93
C ASP A 444 -39.06 0.63 5.86
N TYR A 445 -37.74 0.91 5.74
CA TYR A 445 -36.67 0.06 6.26
C TYR A 445 -36.41 0.41 7.74
N LYS A 446 -36.57 -0.54 8.66
CA LYS A 446 -36.10 -0.39 10.04
C LYS A 446 -34.60 -0.67 10.11
N SER A 447 -33.91 0.29 10.72
CA SER A 447 -32.48 0.42 10.94
C SER A 447 -31.90 -0.63 11.89
N ALA A 448 -30.68 -1.08 11.63
CA ALA A 448 -29.73 -1.31 12.70
C ALA A 448 -29.26 0.08 13.16
N SER A 449 -29.57 0.43 14.40
CA SER A 449 -29.35 1.77 14.94
C SER A 449 -27.86 2.12 15.02
N VAL A 450 -27.36 2.86 14.03
CA VAL A 450 -26.31 3.85 14.27
C VAL A 450 -26.92 4.86 15.24
N ALA A 451 -26.30 5.11 16.39
CA ALA A 451 -26.81 6.06 17.36
C ALA A 451 -26.99 7.45 16.69
N THR A 452 -28.23 7.85 16.45
CA THR A 452 -28.62 9.12 15.80
C THR A 452 -28.48 10.33 16.73
N GLY A 453 -27.37 10.43 17.47
CA GLY A 453 -27.12 11.46 18.47
C GLY A 453 -25.77 12.17 18.35
N GLY A 454 -25.03 11.96 17.27
CA GLY A 454 -23.79 12.72 17.01
C GLY A 454 -24.07 14.16 16.56
N PRO A 455 -23.14 15.10 16.76
CA PRO A 455 -23.31 16.50 16.36
C PRO A 455 -23.44 16.63 14.84
N SER A 456 -24.13 17.69 14.44
CA SER A 456 -24.29 18.09 13.04
C SER A 456 -23.08 18.89 12.54
N VAL A 457 -22.58 18.56 11.35
CA VAL A 457 -21.42 19.20 10.74
C VAL A 457 -21.76 19.63 9.32
N VAL A 458 -21.51 20.90 9.00
CA VAL A 458 -21.57 21.40 7.62
C VAL A 458 -20.16 21.62 7.10
N ILE A 459 -19.86 21.04 5.94
CA ILE A 459 -18.58 21.19 5.25
C ILE A 459 -18.80 22.02 3.98
N VAL A 460 -18.09 23.14 3.86
CA VAL A 460 -18.16 24.04 2.71
C VAL A 460 -17.09 23.64 1.69
N GLY A 461 -17.52 22.99 0.61
CA GLY A 461 -16.72 22.61 -0.56
C GLY A 461 -16.42 21.11 -0.63
N ALA A 462 -16.75 20.50 -1.76
CA ALA A 462 -16.56 19.07 -2.06
C ALA A 462 -15.23 18.75 -2.76
N GLY A 463 -14.17 19.52 -2.48
CA GLY A 463 -12.79 19.15 -2.87
C GLY A 463 -12.25 17.97 -2.05
N ALA A 464 -11.09 17.43 -2.44
CA ALA A 464 -10.48 16.23 -1.83
C ALA A 464 -10.49 16.22 -0.29
N GLY A 465 -10.09 17.32 0.35
CA GLY A 465 -10.07 17.42 1.81
C GLY A 465 -11.45 17.40 2.44
N GLY A 466 -12.41 18.07 1.82
CA GLY A 466 -13.81 18.11 2.26
C GLY A 466 -14.51 16.77 2.16
N VAL A 467 -14.34 16.05 1.04
CA VAL A 467 -14.98 14.73 0.87
C VAL A 467 -14.34 13.66 1.76
N ALA A 468 -13.02 13.68 1.92
CA ALA A 468 -12.32 12.77 2.83
C ALA A 468 -12.72 13.03 4.29
N LEU A 469 -12.80 14.31 4.70
CA LEU A 469 -13.26 14.67 6.04
C LEU A 469 -14.73 14.30 6.26
N ALA A 470 -15.58 14.48 5.25
CA ALA A 470 -17.00 14.16 5.34
C ALA A 470 -17.22 12.67 5.62
N ALA A 471 -16.58 11.80 4.83
CA ALA A 471 -16.66 10.36 5.00
C ALA A 471 -16.14 9.93 6.39
N ARG A 472 -15.01 10.51 6.83
CA ARG A 472 -14.41 10.24 8.15
C ARG A 472 -15.32 10.64 9.30
N LEU A 473 -15.90 11.84 9.27
CA LEU A 473 -16.81 12.31 10.32
C LEU A 473 -18.09 11.46 10.35
N ALA A 474 -18.65 11.13 9.18
CA ALA A 474 -19.83 10.28 9.08
C ALA A 474 -19.57 8.87 9.65
N ALA A 475 -18.39 8.29 9.39
CA ALA A 475 -17.96 7.01 9.98
C ALA A 475 -17.94 7.03 11.53
N THR A 476 -17.78 8.20 12.16
CA THR A 476 -17.82 8.35 13.62
C THR A 476 -19.20 8.66 14.19
N GLY A 477 -20.24 8.67 13.34
CA GLY A 477 -21.63 8.92 13.70
C GLY A 477 -22.04 10.40 13.71
N CYS A 478 -21.22 11.32 13.17
CA CYS A 478 -21.65 12.70 12.94
C CYS A 478 -22.64 12.78 11.79
N LYS A 479 -23.62 13.71 11.89
CA LYS A 479 -24.51 14.02 10.76
C LYS A 479 -23.83 15.06 9.87
N VAL A 480 -23.42 14.69 8.66
CA VAL A 480 -22.60 15.54 7.80
C VAL A 480 -23.37 15.98 6.56
N THR A 481 -23.36 17.28 6.29
CA THR A 481 -23.83 17.86 5.02
C THR A 481 -22.67 18.62 4.35
N VAL A 482 -22.37 18.30 3.11
CA VAL A 482 -21.38 18.99 2.28
C VAL A 482 -22.10 19.92 1.33
N VAL A 483 -21.80 21.22 1.37
CA VAL A 483 -22.33 22.22 0.43
C VAL A 483 -21.26 22.57 -0.60
N GLU A 484 -21.56 22.39 -1.88
CA GLU A 484 -20.67 22.65 -3.00
C GLU A 484 -21.30 23.67 -3.95
N LYS A 485 -20.52 24.68 -4.35
CA LYS A 485 -21.04 25.73 -5.22
C LYS A 485 -21.24 25.26 -6.66
N ASN A 486 -20.41 24.31 -7.10
CA ASN A 486 -20.43 23.79 -8.45
C ASN A 486 -21.39 22.59 -8.56
N GLY A 487 -21.75 22.22 -9.78
CA GLY A 487 -22.54 21.02 -10.08
C GLY A 487 -21.75 19.70 -10.04
N PHE A 488 -20.54 19.68 -9.45
CA PHE A 488 -19.64 18.53 -9.47
C PHE A 488 -18.72 18.48 -8.24
N THR A 489 -18.21 17.29 -7.91
CA THR A 489 -17.27 17.03 -6.80
C THR A 489 -15.80 17.13 -7.24
N GLY A 490 -14.89 17.17 -6.25
CA GLY A 490 -13.44 17.05 -6.46
C GLY A 490 -12.70 18.37 -6.54
N GLY A 491 -13.40 19.49 -6.76
CA GLY A 491 -12.77 20.80 -6.91
C GLY A 491 -11.72 20.76 -8.02
N ARG A 492 -10.45 21.05 -7.69
CA ARG A 492 -9.33 20.95 -8.65
C ARG A 492 -9.08 19.53 -9.18
N CYS A 493 -9.58 18.49 -8.51
CA CYS A 493 -9.50 17.09 -8.97
C CYS A 493 -10.69 16.69 -9.84
N SER A 494 -11.31 17.65 -10.55
CA SER A 494 -12.46 17.41 -11.42
C SER A 494 -12.02 17.07 -12.85
N LEU A 495 -12.99 16.62 -13.65
CA LEU A 495 -12.80 16.24 -15.04
C LEU A 495 -13.56 17.16 -15.98
N ILE A 496 -12.98 17.43 -17.15
CA ILE A 496 -13.68 18.03 -18.27
C ILE A 496 -14.03 16.91 -19.26
N HIS A 497 -15.31 16.79 -19.60
CA HIS A 497 -15.79 15.87 -20.65
C HIS A 497 -16.37 16.64 -21.82
N ARG A 498 -15.89 16.35 -23.04
CA ARG A 498 -16.35 16.98 -24.28
C ARG A 498 -16.23 16.02 -25.46
N ARG A 499 -17.34 15.73 -26.13
CA ARG A 499 -17.39 14.96 -27.41
C ARG A 499 -16.60 13.64 -27.38
N GLY A 500 -16.66 12.90 -26.27
CA GLY A 500 -15.95 11.63 -26.10
C GLY A 500 -14.51 11.76 -25.58
N TYR A 501 -14.00 12.98 -25.37
CA TYR A 501 -12.70 13.23 -24.75
C TYR A 501 -12.86 13.58 -23.27
N ARG A 502 -11.94 13.10 -22.43
CA ARG A 502 -11.83 13.39 -21.01
C ARG A 502 -10.47 14.02 -20.71
N PHE A 503 -10.50 15.03 -19.84
CA PHE A 503 -9.30 15.73 -19.37
C PHE A 503 -9.31 15.88 -17.86
N ASP A 504 -8.19 15.54 -17.21
CA ASP A 504 -7.95 15.87 -15.80
C ASP A 504 -7.74 17.38 -15.66
N GLN A 505 -8.60 18.07 -14.91
CA GLN A 505 -8.55 19.52 -14.86
C GLN A 505 -7.35 20.03 -14.06
N GLY A 506 -6.97 19.33 -12.98
CA GLY A 506 -5.85 19.69 -12.11
C GLY A 506 -4.77 18.61 -12.03
N PRO A 507 -4.76 17.76 -10.98
CA PRO A 507 -3.70 16.77 -10.79
C PRO A 507 -3.78 15.63 -11.81
N SER A 508 -2.61 15.22 -12.32
CA SER A 508 -2.43 14.06 -13.20
C SER A 508 -1.29 13.13 -12.74
N LEU A 509 -0.57 13.51 -11.67
CA LEU A 509 0.50 12.73 -11.06
C LEU A 509 0.06 12.32 -9.66
N LEU A 510 -0.12 11.01 -9.43
CA LEU A 510 -0.39 10.48 -8.11
C LEU A 510 0.94 10.03 -7.48
N LEU A 511 1.35 10.75 -6.46
CA LEU A 511 2.53 10.49 -5.64
C LEU A 511 2.09 10.08 -4.23
N LEU A 512 2.96 9.39 -3.49
CA LEU A 512 2.68 8.92 -2.14
C LEU A 512 1.40 8.06 -2.07
N PRO A 513 1.29 6.98 -2.89
CA PRO A 513 0.10 6.13 -2.95
C PRO A 513 -0.36 5.64 -1.58
N ARG A 514 0.57 5.46 -0.63
CA ARG A 514 0.30 5.11 0.76
C ARG A 514 -0.76 5.99 1.43
N PHE A 515 -0.73 7.31 1.26
CA PHE A 515 -1.76 8.19 1.89
C PHE A 515 -3.15 7.98 1.29
N PHE A 516 -3.24 7.51 0.05
CA PHE A 516 -4.50 7.14 -0.56
C PHE A 516 -5.00 5.82 0.03
N HIS A 517 -4.17 4.78 0.08
CA HIS A 517 -4.50 3.51 0.73
C HIS A 517 -4.95 3.72 2.19
N GLU A 518 -4.13 4.40 2.99
CA GLU A 518 -4.44 4.73 4.40
C GLU A 518 -5.80 5.46 4.53
N THR A 519 -6.18 6.28 3.56
CA THR A 519 -7.45 7.01 3.61
C THR A 519 -8.67 6.11 3.42
N PHE A 520 -8.59 5.14 2.52
CA PHE A 520 -9.68 4.19 2.29
C PHE A 520 -9.70 3.12 3.39
N GLU A 521 -8.54 2.68 3.88
CA GLU A 521 -8.41 1.76 5.02
C GLU A 521 -9.03 2.34 6.30
N ASP A 522 -8.77 3.62 6.59
CA ASP A 522 -9.40 4.31 7.71
C ASP A 522 -10.94 4.32 7.61
N LEU A 523 -11.50 4.15 6.41
CA LEU A 523 -12.94 4.08 6.16
C LEU A 523 -13.46 2.63 6.03
N GLY A 524 -12.61 1.64 6.33
CA GLY A 524 -12.95 0.22 6.28
C GLY A 524 -13.11 -0.34 4.87
N THR A 525 -12.42 0.22 3.88
CA THR A 525 -12.46 -0.22 2.47
C THR A 525 -11.08 -0.08 1.82
N THR A 526 -10.95 -0.33 0.51
CA THR A 526 -9.72 -0.09 -0.26
C THR A 526 -10.02 0.73 -1.52
N LEU A 527 -8.97 1.29 -2.14
CA LEU A 527 -9.10 2.00 -3.42
C LEU A 527 -9.78 1.13 -4.48
N GLU A 528 -9.36 -0.13 -4.59
CA GLU A 528 -9.81 -1.08 -5.61
C GLU A 528 -11.27 -1.52 -5.36
N ALA A 529 -11.68 -1.63 -4.09
CA ALA A 529 -13.05 -1.92 -3.70
C ALA A 529 -14.02 -0.78 -4.07
N GLU A 530 -13.54 0.47 -4.01
CA GLU A 530 -14.29 1.65 -4.46
C GLU A 530 -14.12 1.95 -5.96
N GLY A 531 -13.56 1.01 -6.73
CA GLY A 531 -13.44 1.11 -8.19
C GLY A 531 -12.30 2.00 -8.68
N VAL A 532 -11.34 2.33 -7.82
CA VAL A 532 -10.14 3.11 -8.18
C VAL A 532 -9.01 2.15 -8.53
N LYS A 533 -8.74 1.99 -9.84
CA LYS A 533 -7.59 1.21 -10.33
C LYS A 533 -6.42 2.14 -10.58
N LEU A 534 -5.34 1.98 -9.82
CA LEU A 534 -4.07 2.69 -10.05
C LEU A 534 -3.20 1.91 -11.03
N VAL A 535 -2.57 2.63 -11.96
CA VAL A 535 -1.52 2.09 -12.84
C VAL A 535 -0.27 2.92 -12.69
N LYS A 536 0.89 2.28 -12.65
CA LYS A 536 2.18 2.96 -12.60
C LYS A 536 2.56 3.46 -13.99
N CYS A 537 3.00 4.71 -14.07
CA CYS A 537 3.45 5.33 -15.31
C CYS A 537 4.92 4.97 -15.54
N GLU A 538 5.21 4.22 -16.60
CA GLU A 538 6.56 3.78 -16.96
C GLU A 538 6.90 4.21 -18.41
N PRO A 539 7.88 5.12 -18.63
CA PRO A 539 8.62 5.88 -17.61
C PRO A 539 7.72 6.82 -16.80
N ASN A 540 8.23 7.29 -15.66
CA ASN A 540 7.58 8.34 -14.88
C ASN A 540 7.26 9.56 -15.76
N TYR A 541 8.28 10.07 -16.48
CA TYR A 541 8.12 11.08 -17.54
C TYR A 541 9.39 11.26 -18.38
N ASN A 542 9.21 11.87 -19.56
CA ASN A 542 10.31 12.32 -20.41
C ASN A 542 10.58 13.83 -20.25
N VAL A 543 11.84 14.21 -20.04
CA VAL A 543 12.28 15.61 -19.97
C VAL A 543 12.95 16.01 -21.29
N HIS A 544 12.37 16.98 -21.99
CA HIS A 544 12.82 17.46 -23.30
C HIS A 544 13.60 18.77 -23.14
N PHE A 545 14.83 18.82 -23.69
CA PHE A 545 15.70 19.99 -23.68
C PHE A 545 15.63 20.77 -25.00
N HIS A 546 16.19 21.98 -25.02
CA HIS A 546 16.20 22.87 -26.19
C HIS A 546 17.05 22.34 -27.36
N ASP A 547 18.02 21.46 -27.09
CA ASP A 547 18.95 20.88 -28.05
C ASP A 547 18.47 19.53 -28.60
N ASP A 548 17.16 19.29 -28.61
CA ASP A 548 16.48 18.07 -29.04
C ASP A 548 16.85 16.80 -28.23
N THR A 549 17.67 16.92 -27.18
CA THR A 549 17.95 15.80 -26.27
C THR A 549 16.78 15.57 -25.32
N THR A 550 16.59 14.31 -24.92
CA THR A 550 15.56 13.89 -23.94
C THR A 550 16.23 13.13 -22.80
N PHE A 551 15.76 13.30 -21.56
CA PHE A 551 16.11 12.47 -20.41
C PHE A 551 14.90 11.65 -19.97
N LYS A 552 15.03 10.33 -19.87
CA LYS A 552 13.96 9.43 -19.44
C LYS A 552 14.01 9.22 -17.93
N LEU A 553 13.13 9.87 -17.17
CA LEU A 553 13.06 9.65 -15.73
C LEU A 553 12.24 8.39 -15.44
N SER A 554 12.79 7.46 -14.66
CA SER A 554 12.19 6.16 -14.38
C SER A 554 12.45 5.73 -12.94
N THR A 555 11.63 4.81 -12.44
CA THR A 555 11.95 4.05 -11.22
C THR A 555 12.92 2.90 -11.49
N ASP A 556 13.01 2.44 -12.75
CA ASP A 556 13.95 1.41 -13.15
C ASP A 556 15.39 1.96 -13.10
N ILE A 557 16.14 1.45 -12.13
CA ILE A 557 17.53 1.83 -11.89
C ILE A 557 18.45 1.54 -13.08
N SER A 558 18.12 0.54 -13.91
CA SER A 558 18.87 0.19 -15.11
C SER A 558 18.71 1.25 -16.20
N ILE A 559 17.48 1.74 -16.38
CA ILE A 559 17.19 2.89 -17.26
C ILE A 559 17.90 4.13 -16.72
N MET A 560 17.76 4.41 -15.42
CA MET A 560 18.37 5.57 -14.78
C MET A 560 19.89 5.55 -14.89
N LYS A 561 20.54 4.39 -14.74
CA LYS A 561 21.98 4.24 -14.92
C LYS A 561 22.40 4.68 -16.33
N GLY A 562 21.77 4.13 -17.36
CA GLY A 562 22.08 4.48 -18.75
C GLY A 562 21.88 5.96 -19.04
N GLU A 563 20.78 6.55 -18.54
CA GLU A 563 20.48 7.97 -18.69
C GLU A 563 21.49 8.88 -17.99
N ILE A 564 21.89 8.56 -16.76
CA ILE A 564 22.87 9.33 -16.00
C ILE A 564 24.27 9.21 -16.61
N GLU A 565 24.71 7.99 -16.94
CA GLU A 565 26.03 7.74 -17.51
C GLU A 565 26.20 8.43 -18.88
N ARG A 566 25.11 8.54 -19.66
CA ARG A 566 25.10 9.28 -20.93
C ARG A 566 25.47 10.76 -20.77
N PHE A 567 25.12 11.39 -19.65
CA PHE A 567 25.39 12.81 -19.42
C PHE A 567 26.59 13.09 -18.50
N GLU A 568 26.88 12.23 -17.53
CA GLU A 568 27.91 12.46 -16.51
C GLU A 568 28.92 11.31 -16.33
N GLY A 569 28.86 10.28 -17.20
CA GLY A 569 29.71 9.10 -17.12
C GLY A 569 29.40 8.20 -15.92
N THR A 570 30.17 7.13 -15.75
CA THR A 570 29.99 6.12 -14.68
C THR A 570 30.01 6.74 -13.28
N ALA A 571 30.90 7.69 -13.02
CA ALA A 571 30.97 8.40 -11.76
C ALA A 571 29.72 9.26 -11.47
N GLY A 572 28.98 9.67 -12.51
CA GLY A 572 27.70 10.35 -12.36
C GLY A 572 26.64 9.49 -11.68
N PHE A 573 26.65 8.18 -11.95
CA PHE A 573 25.69 7.25 -11.37
C PHE A 573 25.89 7.07 -9.86
N GLU A 574 27.13 6.99 -9.38
CA GLU A 574 27.43 6.95 -7.94
C GLU A 574 26.96 8.22 -7.22
N ARG A 575 27.10 9.39 -7.86
CA ARG A 575 26.60 10.65 -7.31
C ARG A 575 25.07 10.71 -7.32
N TYR A 576 24.42 10.15 -8.35
CA TYR A 576 22.97 9.98 -8.37
C TYR A 576 22.47 9.12 -7.20
N LEU A 577 23.11 7.98 -6.92
CA LEU A 577 22.77 7.15 -5.76
C LEU A 577 22.98 7.90 -4.43
N SER A 578 24.02 8.73 -4.36
CA SER A 578 24.27 9.58 -3.17
C SER A 578 23.19 10.65 -2.99
N PHE A 579 22.69 11.25 -4.08
CA PHE A 579 21.56 12.18 -4.07
C PHE A 579 20.26 11.47 -3.67
N LEU A 580 20.03 10.25 -4.16
CA LEU A 580 18.87 9.42 -3.80
C LEU A 580 18.90 9.08 -2.31
N GLN A 581 20.07 8.78 -1.75
CA GLN A 581 20.24 8.53 -0.31
C GLN A 581 19.93 9.78 0.54
N GLU A 582 20.42 10.97 0.17
CA GLU A 582 20.04 12.21 0.87
C GLU A 582 18.53 12.47 0.76
N SER A 583 17.97 12.27 -0.43
CA SER A 583 16.54 12.49 -0.67
C SER A 583 15.65 11.50 0.09
N HIS A 584 16.11 10.25 0.27
CA HIS A 584 15.46 9.27 1.14
C HIS A 584 15.42 9.74 2.60
N ARG A 585 16.52 10.27 3.13
CA ARG A 585 16.56 10.82 4.49
C ARG A 585 15.58 12.00 4.63
N HIS A 586 15.55 12.90 3.65
CA HIS A 586 14.58 13.99 3.64
C HIS A 586 13.13 13.47 3.62
N TYR A 587 12.84 12.40 2.87
CA TYR A 587 11.55 11.74 2.83
C TYR A 587 11.16 11.15 4.19
N GLU A 588 11.98 10.27 4.76
CA GLU A 588 11.70 9.56 6.02
C GLU A 588 11.46 10.54 7.17
N VAL A 589 12.40 11.47 7.36
CA VAL A 589 12.31 12.46 8.43
C VAL A 589 11.07 13.35 8.25
N SER A 590 10.74 13.73 7.01
CA SER A 590 9.56 14.54 6.73
C SER A 590 8.25 13.77 6.98
N ILE A 591 8.17 12.50 6.60
CA ILE A 591 6.97 11.68 6.85
C ILE A 591 6.75 11.48 8.36
N ILE A 592 7.80 11.08 9.08
CA ILE A 592 7.73 10.72 10.52
C ILE A 592 7.52 11.96 11.39
N HIS A 593 8.28 13.03 11.15
CA HIS A 593 8.32 14.17 12.06
C HIS A 593 7.45 15.35 11.62
N VAL A 594 7.12 15.47 10.33
CA VAL A 594 6.42 16.64 9.77
C VAL A 594 5.02 16.33 9.28
N LEU A 595 4.86 15.42 8.32
CA LEU A 595 3.59 15.24 7.59
C LEU A 595 2.50 14.56 8.44
N ARG A 596 2.88 13.71 9.40
CA ARG A 596 1.96 13.00 10.30
C ARG A 596 1.64 13.75 11.61
N LYS A 597 2.17 14.95 11.83
CA LYS A 597 2.03 15.66 13.12
C LYS A 597 1.41 17.05 12.98
N ASN A 598 0.61 17.43 13.99
CA ASN A 598 0.10 18.80 14.13
C ASN A 598 1.11 19.67 14.88
N PHE A 599 1.39 20.86 14.35
CA PHE A 599 2.26 21.85 14.97
C PHE A 599 1.43 23.02 15.52
N TYR A 600 1.10 22.95 16.81
CA TYR A 600 0.19 23.91 17.44
C TYR A 600 0.85 25.25 17.84
N SER A 601 2.18 25.29 17.98
CA SER A 601 2.95 26.49 18.40
C SER A 601 4.44 26.46 17.98
N LEU A 602 5.14 27.58 18.16
CA LEU A 602 6.61 27.61 17.97
C LEU A 602 7.34 26.71 18.97
N LEU A 603 6.86 26.64 20.22
CA LEU A 603 7.39 25.76 21.26
C LEU A 603 7.22 24.27 20.92
N SER A 604 6.16 23.90 20.18
CA SER A 604 5.99 22.51 19.71
C SER A 604 6.95 22.12 18.57
N MET A 605 7.61 23.09 17.92
CA MET A 605 8.73 22.82 17.00
C MET A 605 10.08 22.72 17.71
N VAL A 606 10.21 23.34 18.89
CA VAL A 606 11.43 23.26 19.73
C VAL A 606 11.41 21.94 20.50
N ARG A 607 11.53 20.83 19.78
CA ARG A 607 11.82 19.53 20.36
C ARG A 607 13.26 19.16 20.02
N LEU A 608 14.04 18.73 21.01
CA LEU A 608 15.48 18.50 20.86
C LEU A 608 15.77 17.44 19.78
N ASP A 609 14.90 16.44 19.65
CA ASP A 609 14.91 15.44 18.56
C ASP A 609 14.74 16.09 17.19
N PHE A 610 13.74 16.96 17.00
CA PHE A 610 13.50 17.63 15.71
C PHE A 610 14.59 18.66 15.35
N LEU A 611 15.16 19.35 16.34
CA LEU A 611 16.24 20.32 16.11
C LEU A 611 17.53 19.66 15.58
N LEU A 612 17.82 18.41 15.97
CA LEU A 612 18.97 17.66 15.44
C LEU A 612 18.80 17.36 13.95
N HIS A 613 17.57 17.08 13.51
CA HIS A 613 17.26 16.81 12.10
C HIS A 613 17.23 18.06 11.21
N LEU A 614 17.21 19.28 11.77
CA LEU A 614 17.25 20.51 10.94
C LEU A 614 18.53 20.62 10.11
N PHE A 615 19.66 20.12 10.62
CA PHE A 615 20.90 20.09 9.85
C PHE A 615 20.87 19.05 8.73
N GLU A 616 20.21 17.91 8.96
CA GLU A 616 20.05 16.82 8.00
C GLU A 616 19.06 17.17 6.89
N LEU A 617 18.02 17.95 7.19
CA LEU A 617 16.96 18.36 6.27
C LEU A 617 17.37 19.48 5.30
N HIS A 618 18.46 20.20 5.57
CA HIS A 618 18.90 21.34 4.76
C HIS A 618 17.79 22.38 4.40
N PRO A 619 16.95 22.83 5.36
CA PRO A 619 15.80 23.70 5.06
C PRO A 619 16.19 25.13 4.64
N PHE A 620 17.44 25.54 4.89
CA PHE A 620 17.97 26.87 4.57
C PHE A 620 18.81 26.89 3.28
N GLU A 621 19.03 25.74 2.66
CA GLU A 621 19.72 25.62 1.39
C GLU A 621 18.69 25.36 0.30
N SER A 622 18.89 25.90 -0.92
CA SER A 622 17.97 25.62 -2.01
C SER A 622 18.20 24.22 -2.60
N ILE A 623 17.15 23.60 -3.10
CA ILE A 623 17.23 22.31 -3.80
C ILE A 623 18.18 22.38 -5.00
N TRP A 624 18.23 23.51 -5.69
CA TRP A 624 19.23 23.74 -6.74
C TRP A 624 20.66 23.67 -6.23
N TYR A 625 20.95 24.32 -5.10
CA TYR A 625 22.27 24.27 -4.48
C TYR A 625 22.60 22.85 -4.00
N ARG A 626 21.65 22.15 -3.37
CA ARG A 626 21.82 20.74 -2.97
C ARG A 626 22.13 19.84 -4.16
N ALA A 627 21.31 19.88 -5.20
CA ALA A 627 21.50 19.12 -6.43
C ALA A 627 22.87 19.40 -7.07
N SER A 628 23.39 20.63 -6.96
CA SER A 628 24.71 20.99 -7.49
C SER A 628 25.89 20.25 -6.86
N LYS A 629 25.72 19.70 -5.64
CA LYS A 629 26.73 18.86 -4.97
C LYS A 629 26.89 17.48 -5.60
N TYR A 630 25.84 16.99 -6.26
CA TYR A 630 25.78 15.65 -6.85
C TYR A 630 25.90 15.70 -8.37
N PHE A 631 25.21 16.64 -9.00
CA PHE A 631 25.17 16.76 -10.45
C PHE A 631 26.06 17.89 -10.91
N TRP A 632 26.99 17.59 -11.82
CA TRP A 632 27.97 18.56 -12.32
C TRP A 632 27.48 19.28 -13.56
N THR A 633 26.66 18.61 -14.36
CA THR A 633 25.99 19.21 -15.50
C THR A 633 24.78 20.01 -15.03
N GLU A 634 24.57 21.16 -15.65
CA GLU A 634 23.35 21.93 -15.40
C GLU A 634 22.10 21.15 -15.82
N ARG A 635 22.23 20.31 -16.86
CA ARG A 635 21.17 19.44 -17.35
C ARG A 635 20.57 18.57 -16.25
N LEU A 636 21.38 17.77 -15.56
CA LEU A 636 20.89 16.89 -14.50
C LEU A 636 20.40 17.69 -13.28
N ARG A 637 21.01 18.85 -12.97
CA ARG A 637 20.44 19.76 -11.94
C ARG A 637 19.03 20.19 -12.28
N ARG A 638 18.73 20.53 -13.54
CA ARG A 638 17.37 20.89 -13.98
C ARG A 638 16.42 19.70 -13.84
N VAL A 639 16.82 18.50 -14.28
CA VAL A 639 16.01 17.27 -14.15
C VAL A 639 15.57 17.04 -12.71
N PHE A 640 16.52 17.03 -11.76
CA PHE A 640 16.26 16.67 -10.37
C PHE A 640 15.79 17.82 -9.47
N THR A 641 15.55 19.01 -10.03
CA THR A 641 15.04 20.17 -9.28
C THR A 641 13.69 20.66 -9.78
N PHE A 642 13.25 20.22 -10.97
CA PHE A 642 11.99 20.66 -11.55
C PHE A 642 10.76 20.29 -10.71
N ALA A 643 10.82 19.18 -9.95
CA ALA A 643 9.75 18.75 -9.04
C ALA A 643 9.35 19.82 -8.00
N SER A 644 10.19 20.84 -7.73
CA SER A 644 9.82 22.02 -6.94
C SER A 644 8.59 22.77 -7.48
N MET A 645 8.30 22.64 -8.78
CA MET A 645 7.07 23.17 -9.40
C MET A 645 5.79 22.51 -8.89
N TYR A 646 5.84 21.30 -8.32
CA TYR A 646 4.66 20.67 -7.71
C TYR A 646 4.16 21.45 -6.49
N MET A 647 5.05 22.23 -5.88
CA MET A 647 4.75 23.15 -4.78
C MET A 647 4.55 24.58 -5.28
N GLY A 648 4.67 24.83 -6.59
CA GLY A 648 4.59 26.16 -7.18
C GLY A 648 5.69 27.06 -6.63
N MET A 649 6.93 26.57 -6.65
CA MET A 649 8.11 27.29 -6.17
C MET A 649 9.24 27.23 -7.20
N SER A 650 10.13 28.22 -7.10
CA SER A 650 11.40 28.24 -7.83
C SER A 650 12.41 27.28 -7.20
N PRO A 651 13.11 26.42 -7.97
CA PRO A 651 14.14 25.52 -7.44
C PRO A 651 15.33 26.27 -6.82
N PHE A 652 15.50 27.55 -7.17
CA PHE A 652 16.54 28.41 -6.62
C PHE A 652 16.21 28.92 -5.22
N ASP A 653 14.93 28.87 -4.83
CA ASP A 653 14.41 29.38 -3.56
C ASP A 653 13.78 28.26 -2.71
N ALA A 654 13.39 27.14 -3.31
CA ALA A 654 12.77 26.01 -2.64
C ALA A 654 13.79 25.29 -1.74
N PRO A 655 13.50 25.10 -0.44
CA PRO A 655 14.31 24.31 0.49
C PRO A 655 14.79 22.95 -0.01
N GLY A 656 15.99 22.54 0.41
CA GLY A 656 16.60 21.25 0.10
C GLY A 656 15.77 20.05 0.51
N THR A 657 14.98 20.17 1.58
CA THR A 657 14.01 19.16 2.05
C THR A 657 13.09 18.67 0.95
N TYR A 658 12.75 19.51 -0.04
CA TYR A 658 11.84 19.13 -1.11
C TYR A 658 12.42 18.12 -2.09
N SER A 659 13.69 17.72 -1.95
CA SER A 659 14.21 16.55 -2.66
C SER A 659 13.45 15.27 -2.30
N LEU A 660 12.69 15.24 -1.18
CA LEU A 660 11.75 14.16 -0.87
C LEU A 660 10.80 13.86 -2.02
N LEU A 661 10.35 14.87 -2.77
CA LEU A 661 9.44 14.68 -3.91
C LEU A 661 10.13 13.89 -5.01
N GLN A 662 11.41 14.18 -5.23
CA GLN A 662 12.22 13.47 -6.20
C GLN A 662 12.49 12.03 -5.76
N TYR A 663 12.68 11.79 -4.45
CA TYR A 663 12.75 10.43 -3.93
C TYR A 663 11.44 9.67 -4.15
N THR A 664 10.29 10.27 -3.85
CA THR A 664 8.98 9.65 -4.10
C THR A 664 8.81 9.23 -5.56
N GLU A 665 9.15 10.11 -6.51
CA GLU A 665 9.08 9.75 -7.94
C GLU A 665 10.02 8.60 -8.29
N LEU A 666 11.26 8.61 -7.79
CA LEU A 666 12.29 7.64 -8.17
C LEU A 666 12.15 6.29 -7.47
N ALA A 667 11.64 6.27 -6.25
CA ALA A 667 11.52 5.07 -5.42
C ALA A 667 10.10 4.47 -5.45
N GLU A 668 9.06 5.29 -5.24
CA GLU A 668 7.67 4.82 -5.21
C GLU A 668 6.99 4.86 -6.58
N GLY A 669 7.47 5.74 -7.47
CA GLY A 669 6.93 5.93 -8.81
C GLY A 669 5.79 6.93 -8.92
N ILE A 670 5.44 7.23 -10.17
CA ILE A 670 4.28 8.06 -10.51
C ILE A 670 3.13 7.14 -10.91
N TRP A 671 1.96 7.37 -10.33
CA TRP A 671 0.77 6.57 -10.57
C TRP A 671 -0.33 7.40 -11.25
N TYR A 672 -1.23 6.72 -11.94
CA TYR A 672 -2.41 7.31 -12.57
C TYR A 672 -3.65 6.45 -12.28
N PRO A 673 -4.75 7.02 -11.75
CA PRO A 673 -6.02 6.31 -11.62
C PRO A 673 -6.72 6.22 -12.99
N ILE A 674 -7.01 5.00 -13.43
CA ILE A 674 -7.84 4.76 -14.62
C ILE A 674 -9.21 5.41 -14.42
N GLY A 675 -9.64 6.21 -15.40
CA GLY A 675 -10.81 7.08 -15.32
C GLY A 675 -10.47 8.54 -14.94
N GLY A 676 -9.21 8.83 -14.64
CA GLY A 676 -8.73 10.16 -14.22
C GLY A 676 -8.76 10.36 -12.70
N PHE A 677 -8.11 11.43 -12.24
CA PHE A 677 -7.86 11.71 -10.82
C PHE A 677 -9.14 11.83 -9.99
N HIS A 678 -10.23 12.27 -10.63
CA HIS A 678 -11.55 12.36 -10.00
C HIS A 678 -12.06 11.01 -9.49
N LYS A 679 -11.61 9.87 -10.02
CA LYS A 679 -12.02 8.54 -9.53
C LYS A 679 -11.73 8.33 -8.05
N VAL A 680 -10.62 8.86 -7.55
CA VAL A 680 -10.31 8.84 -6.11
C VAL A 680 -11.38 9.60 -5.33
N ILE A 681 -11.82 10.75 -5.83
CA ILE A 681 -12.85 11.57 -5.19
C ILE A 681 -14.21 10.89 -5.26
N GLU A 682 -14.57 10.33 -6.42
CA GLU A 682 -15.79 9.57 -6.61
C GLU A 682 -15.88 8.41 -5.61
N GLY A 683 -14.80 7.65 -5.43
CA GLY A 683 -14.73 6.60 -4.41
C GLY A 683 -15.02 7.11 -2.99
N LEU A 684 -14.40 8.23 -2.59
CA LEU A 684 -14.66 8.83 -1.27
C LEU A 684 -16.08 9.37 -1.10
N VAL A 685 -16.66 9.93 -2.17
CA VAL A 685 -18.06 10.40 -2.17
C VAL A 685 -19.02 9.22 -2.02
N ASN A 686 -18.79 8.14 -2.76
CA ASN A 686 -19.60 6.92 -2.67
C ASN A 686 -19.56 6.32 -1.25
N VAL A 687 -18.38 6.28 -0.61
CA VAL A 687 -18.24 5.88 0.79
C VAL A 687 -19.03 6.83 1.70
N GLY A 688 -18.88 8.15 1.52
CA GLY A 688 -19.60 9.16 2.29
C GLY A 688 -21.11 9.01 2.19
N GLU A 689 -21.67 8.83 0.98
CA GLU A 689 -23.10 8.64 0.77
C GLU A 689 -23.62 7.37 1.47
N ARG A 690 -22.86 6.26 1.40
CA ARG A 690 -23.21 5.03 2.13
C ARG A 690 -23.22 5.22 3.64
N LEU A 691 -22.36 6.11 4.16
CA LEU A 691 -22.31 6.49 5.57
C LEU A 691 -23.32 7.59 5.94
N GLY A 692 -24.14 8.06 5.01
CA GLY A 692 -25.20 9.05 5.25
C GLY A 692 -24.78 10.51 5.13
N VAL A 693 -23.65 10.81 4.48
CA VAL A 693 -23.29 12.18 4.10
C VAL A 693 -24.28 12.70 3.05
N GLU A 694 -24.78 13.91 3.25
CA GLU A 694 -25.61 14.62 2.27
C GLU A 694 -24.76 15.59 1.45
N TYR A 695 -24.77 15.48 0.11
CA TYR A 695 -24.07 16.40 -0.78
C TYR A 695 -25.05 17.35 -1.48
N MET A 696 -24.91 18.65 -1.23
CA MET A 696 -25.73 19.72 -1.82
C MET A 696 -24.92 20.49 -2.87
N PHE A 697 -25.13 20.16 -4.14
CA PHE A 697 -24.51 20.84 -5.29
C PHE A 697 -25.23 22.13 -5.66
N ASP A 698 -24.61 22.93 -6.55
CA ASP A 698 -25.16 24.21 -7.04
C ASP A 698 -25.65 25.11 -5.90
N SER A 699 -24.89 25.12 -4.81
CA SER A 699 -25.28 25.74 -3.54
C SER A 699 -24.16 26.67 -3.03
N PRO A 700 -23.84 27.76 -3.77
CA PRO A 700 -22.92 28.78 -3.30
C PRO A 700 -23.43 29.39 -2.00
N ILE A 701 -22.55 29.53 -1.02
CA ILE A 701 -22.86 30.18 0.25
C ILE A 701 -22.37 31.63 0.26
N ARG A 702 -23.20 32.52 0.82
CA ARG A 702 -22.91 33.93 1.00
C ARG A 702 -21.97 34.16 2.18
N ASN A 703 -22.28 33.54 3.32
CA ASN A 703 -21.47 33.64 4.53
C ASN A 703 -21.71 32.46 5.47
N ILE A 704 -20.82 32.32 6.45
CA ILE A 704 -20.95 31.40 7.58
C ILE A 704 -21.73 32.13 8.68
N SER A 705 -22.81 31.50 9.16
CA SER A 705 -23.62 32.03 10.25
C SER A 705 -22.87 31.95 11.58
N LEU A 706 -23.00 33.00 12.38
CA LEU A 706 -22.42 33.08 13.72
C LEU A 706 -23.52 33.25 14.77
N SER A 707 -23.21 32.92 16.02
CA SER A 707 -24.02 33.28 17.18
C SER A 707 -24.16 34.80 17.32
N ASP A 708 -25.16 35.26 18.08
CA ASP A 708 -25.43 36.69 18.30
C ASP A 708 -24.23 37.47 18.85
N ASP A 709 -23.36 36.81 19.63
CA ASP A 709 -22.12 37.39 20.17
C ASP A 709 -20.91 37.31 19.21
N GLY A 710 -21.08 36.70 18.04
CA GLY A 710 -20.07 36.51 17.01
C GLY A 710 -18.97 35.50 17.35
N LYS A 711 -19.13 34.72 18.43
CA LYS A 711 -18.06 33.85 18.96
C LYS A 711 -18.15 32.39 18.56
N ARG A 712 -19.24 31.93 17.94
CA ARG A 712 -19.44 30.52 17.56
C ARG A 712 -20.05 30.41 16.18
N ALA A 713 -19.54 29.50 15.36
CA ALA A 713 -20.18 29.17 14.08
C ALA A 713 -21.45 28.35 14.30
N THR A 714 -22.51 28.65 13.57
CA THR A 714 -23.85 28.06 13.75
C THR A 714 -24.46 27.49 12.47
N GLY A 715 -23.79 27.64 11.32
CA GLY A 715 -24.31 27.19 10.03
C GLY A 715 -23.80 28.01 8.86
N VAL A 716 -24.53 27.97 7.75
CA VAL A 716 -24.25 28.71 6.51
C VAL A 716 -25.51 29.36 5.95
N ILE A 717 -25.34 30.49 5.27
CA ILE A 717 -26.39 31.19 4.52
C ILE A 717 -26.07 31.07 3.03
N PHE A 718 -27.03 30.64 2.22
CA PHE A 718 -26.88 30.53 0.77
C PHE A 718 -26.88 31.91 0.08
N GLU A 719 -26.24 32.02 -1.09
CA GLU A 719 -26.36 33.23 -1.91
C GLU A 719 -27.79 33.43 -2.42
N ASP A 720 -28.46 32.34 -2.77
CA ASP A 720 -29.87 32.29 -3.12
C ASP A 720 -30.75 32.47 -1.89
N GLU A 721 -31.40 33.63 -1.79
CA GLU A 721 -32.25 34.01 -0.65
C GLU A 721 -33.51 33.16 -0.52
N SER A 722 -33.88 32.40 -1.55
CA SER A 722 -35.01 31.46 -1.48
C SER A 722 -34.67 30.18 -0.69
N LYS A 723 -33.38 29.85 -0.53
CA LYS A 723 -32.93 28.71 0.27
C LYS A 723 -32.82 29.12 1.74
N ALA A 724 -33.48 28.36 2.62
CA ALA A 724 -33.35 28.58 4.06
C ALA A 724 -31.90 28.37 4.53
N PRO A 725 -31.42 29.12 5.54
CA PRO A 725 -30.11 28.89 6.14
C PRO A 725 -29.97 27.45 6.66
N LEU A 726 -28.77 26.88 6.50
CA LEU A 726 -28.46 25.53 6.97
C LEU A 726 -27.71 25.61 8.30
N THR A 727 -28.33 25.15 9.38
CA THR A 727 -27.75 25.19 10.73
C THR A 727 -26.93 23.93 11.04
N ALA A 728 -25.82 24.09 11.77
CA ALA A 728 -25.00 22.98 12.26
C ALA A 728 -24.26 23.34 13.56
N ASP A 729 -23.87 22.31 14.31
CA ASP A 729 -23.08 22.47 15.53
C ASP A 729 -21.63 22.86 15.21
N ILE A 730 -21.12 22.37 14.08
CA ILE A 730 -19.75 22.59 13.58
C ILE A 730 -19.79 23.00 12.11
N VAL A 731 -18.96 23.98 11.75
CA VAL A 731 -18.74 24.39 10.35
C VAL A 731 -17.27 24.17 9.99
N VAL A 732 -17.03 23.48 8.88
CA VAL A 732 -15.69 23.28 8.31
C VAL A 732 -15.61 23.90 6.92
N SER A 733 -14.64 24.76 6.67
CA SER A 733 -14.41 25.31 5.33
C SER A 733 -13.27 24.57 4.62
N ASN A 734 -13.58 23.98 3.47
CA ASN A 734 -12.62 23.43 2.51
C ASN A 734 -12.32 24.39 1.34
N ALA A 735 -12.96 25.57 1.32
CA ALA A 735 -12.59 26.65 0.41
C ALA A 735 -11.18 27.18 0.73
N ASP A 736 -10.57 27.86 -0.25
CA ASP A 736 -9.28 28.54 -0.04
C ASP A 736 -9.36 29.43 1.21
N LEU A 737 -8.35 29.34 2.07
CA LEU A 737 -8.37 29.97 3.37
C LEU A 737 -8.46 31.48 3.28
N ALA A 738 -7.72 32.11 2.37
CA ALA A 738 -7.78 33.55 2.19
C ALA A 738 -9.14 33.98 1.65
N TYR A 739 -9.76 33.17 0.78
CA TYR A 739 -11.14 33.39 0.36
C TYR A 739 -12.12 33.26 1.54
N ALA A 740 -12.06 32.17 2.31
CA ALA A 740 -12.96 31.90 3.42
C ALA A 740 -12.94 33.02 4.47
N TYR A 741 -11.73 33.47 4.86
CA TYR A 741 -11.57 34.54 5.85
C TYR A 741 -12.02 35.93 5.38
N ASN A 742 -12.01 36.20 4.07
CA ASN A 742 -12.31 37.53 3.54
C ASN A 742 -13.71 37.63 2.88
N ASN A 743 -14.36 36.51 2.58
CA ASN A 743 -15.66 36.48 1.91
C ASN A 743 -16.74 35.78 2.73
N LEU A 744 -16.38 34.76 3.53
CA LEU A 744 -17.37 33.95 4.25
C LEU A 744 -17.47 34.31 5.74
N LEU A 745 -16.48 35.00 6.28
CA LEU A 745 -16.38 35.39 7.70
C LEU A 745 -16.26 36.92 7.86
N PRO A 746 -16.59 37.47 9.04
CA PRO A 746 -16.38 38.87 9.33
C PRO A 746 -14.90 39.29 9.19
N GLU A 747 -14.69 40.51 8.70
CA GLU A 747 -13.35 41.03 8.47
C GLU A 747 -12.54 41.13 9.78
N SER A 748 -11.26 40.77 9.73
CA SER A 748 -10.33 40.86 10.87
C SER A 748 -8.95 41.36 10.45
N SER A 749 -8.09 41.68 11.43
CA SER A 749 -6.67 41.96 11.14
C SER A 749 -5.96 40.75 10.52
N PHE A 750 -6.35 39.54 10.93
CA PHE A 750 -5.79 38.29 10.41
C PHE A 750 -6.23 38.02 8.97
N SER A 751 -7.51 38.22 8.63
CA SER A 751 -8.01 38.03 7.25
C SER A 751 -7.25 38.91 6.24
N ARG A 752 -7.01 40.18 6.60
CA ARG A 752 -6.19 41.12 5.80
C ARG A 752 -4.72 40.71 5.72
N SER A 753 -4.18 40.08 6.77
CA SER A 753 -2.80 39.58 6.75
C SER A 753 -2.61 38.42 5.78
N LEU A 754 -3.63 37.56 5.60
CA LEU A 754 -3.58 36.43 4.67
C LEU A 754 -3.43 36.90 3.22
N LEU A 755 -4.12 37.97 2.83
CA LEU A 755 -4.02 38.55 1.48
C LEU A 755 -2.62 39.11 1.16
N LYS A 756 -1.81 39.39 2.18
CA LYS A 756 -0.43 39.87 2.05
C LYS A 756 0.61 38.75 2.02
N ARG A 757 0.22 37.52 2.36
CA ARG A 757 1.14 36.37 2.32
C ARG A 757 1.48 36.02 0.88
N GLN A 758 2.69 35.52 0.65
CA GLN A 758 3.09 35.02 -0.67
C GLN A 758 2.17 33.87 -1.10
N ALA A 759 1.66 33.96 -2.32
CA ALA A 759 0.93 32.87 -2.98
C ALA A 759 1.89 32.07 -3.87
N SER A 760 1.50 30.84 -4.17
CA SER A 760 2.10 30.04 -5.23
C SER A 760 1.87 30.66 -6.61
N CYS A 761 2.54 30.13 -7.63
CA CYS A 761 2.23 30.47 -9.01
C CYS A 761 0.81 30.05 -9.41
N SER A 762 0.40 30.49 -10.61
CA SER A 762 -0.81 29.99 -11.26
C SER A 762 -0.44 29.24 -12.55
N SER A 763 -1.43 28.87 -13.35
CA SER A 763 -1.22 28.25 -14.66
C SER A 763 -2.16 28.80 -15.73
N ILE A 764 -1.68 28.77 -16.95
CA ILE A 764 -2.52 28.63 -18.15
C ILE A 764 -2.54 27.15 -18.48
N SER A 765 -3.73 26.55 -18.50
CA SER A 765 -3.92 25.14 -18.79
C SER A 765 -4.73 24.97 -20.07
N PHE A 766 -4.19 24.25 -21.04
CA PHE A 766 -4.85 23.89 -22.28
C PHE A 766 -5.34 22.45 -22.24
N TYR A 767 -6.56 22.22 -22.71
CA TYR A 767 -7.17 20.91 -22.86
C TYR A 767 -7.47 20.71 -24.35
N TRP A 768 -6.64 19.94 -25.04
CA TRP A 768 -6.68 19.76 -26.49
C TRP A 768 -7.18 18.36 -26.84
N ALA A 769 -8.30 18.30 -27.57
CA ALA A 769 -8.73 17.09 -28.24
C ALA A 769 -8.03 17.02 -29.61
N LEU A 770 -7.40 15.88 -29.87
CA LEU A 770 -6.72 15.62 -31.14
C LEU A 770 -7.48 14.56 -31.93
N ASP A 771 -7.48 14.69 -33.26
CA ASP A 771 -8.11 13.74 -34.18
C ASP A 771 -7.29 12.47 -34.43
N ARG A 772 -6.07 12.43 -33.90
CA ARG A 772 -5.14 11.31 -34.03
C ARG A 772 -4.23 11.20 -32.82
N GLN A 773 -3.53 10.08 -32.75
CA GLN A 773 -2.47 9.84 -31.77
C GLN A 773 -1.11 10.41 -32.19
N PHE A 774 -0.32 10.84 -31.20
CA PHE A 774 1.07 11.33 -31.34
C PHE A 774 2.02 10.46 -30.49
N PRO A 775 2.59 9.38 -31.07
CA PRO A 775 3.41 8.40 -30.33
C PRO A 775 4.72 8.96 -29.78
N GLU A 776 5.17 10.13 -30.23
CA GLU A 776 6.34 10.85 -29.73
C GLU A 776 6.15 11.36 -28.29
N LEU A 777 4.90 11.41 -27.81
CA LEU A 777 4.56 11.80 -26.45
C LEU A 777 4.26 10.57 -25.60
N SER A 778 4.92 10.50 -24.43
CA SER A 778 4.59 9.53 -23.38
C SER A 778 3.42 10.04 -22.52
N ALA A 779 3.01 9.27 -21.50
CA ALA A 779 1.94 9.68 -20.59
C ALA A 779 2.21 11.05 -19.93
N HIS A 780 3.48 11.34 -19.63
CA HIS A 780 3.92 12.55 -18.96
C HIS A 780 5.20 13.08 -19.61
N ASN A 781 5.20 14.36 -19.98
CA ASN A 781 6.32 14.99 -20.66
C ASN A 781 6.57 16.39 -20.08
N ILE A 782 7.83 16.75 -19.93
CA ILE A 782 8.25 18.05 -19.39
C ILE A 782 9.15 18.71 -20.43
N PHE A 783 8.79 19.89 -20.89
CA PHE A 783 9.59 20.69 -21.79
C PHE A 783 10.25 21.80 -20.99
N LEU A 784 11.58 21.73 -20.85
CA LEU A 784 12.31 22.70 -20.05
C LEU A 784 12.71 23.93 -20.88
N ALA A 785 12.59 25.10 -20.26
CA ALA A 785 13.11 26.36 -20.79
C ALA A 785 14.63 26.30 -20.94
N GLU A 786 15.15 26.96 -21.97
CA GLU A 786 16.60 27.16 -22.16
C GLU A 786 17.15 28.06 -21.05
N ASP A 787 16.57 29.25 -20.88
CA ASP A 787 16.88 30.17 -19.79
C ASP A 787 16.11 29.79 -18.51
N TYR A 788 16.51 28.66 -17.93
CA TYR A 788 15.79 28.03 -16.81
C TYR A 788 15.54 29.01 -15.67
N LYS A 789 16.58 29.66 -15.13
CA LYS A 789 16.44 30.61 -14.01
C LYS A 789 15.56 31.81 -14.33
N ASP A 790 15.72 32.41 -15.50
CA ASP A 790 14.95 33.60 -15.89
C ASP A 790 13.47 33.27 -16.13
N SER A 791 13.17 32.03 -16.53
CA SER A 791 11.79 31.54 -16.60
C SER A 791 11.13 31.52 -15.22
N PHE A 792 11.81 31.03 -14.18
CA PHE A 792 11.31 31.07 -12.81
C PHE A 792 11.22 32.49 -12.26
N ASP A 793 12.23 33.34 -12.50
CA ASP A 793 12.18 34.74 -12.06
C ASP A 793 11.01 35.50 -12.68
N SER A 794 10.64 35.19 -13.92
CA SER A 794 9.48 35.80 -14.59
C SER A 794 8.15 35.39 -13.94
N ILE A 795 8.01 34.12 -13.52
CA ILE A 795 6.81 33.62 -12.83
C ILE A 795 6.72 34.18 -11.39
N PHE A 796 7.81 34.07 -10.63
CA PHE A 796 7.79 34.25 -9.18
C PHE A 796 8.15 35.66 -8.72
N LYS A 797 8.94 36.42 -9.49
CA LYS A 797 9.34 37.80 -9.15
C LYS A 797 8.61 38.84 -9.98
N LYS A 798 8.47 38.60 -11.30
CA LYS A 798 7.78 39.53 -12.21
C LYS A 798 6.27 39.29 -12.28
N HIS A 799 5.81 38.10 -11.91
CA HIS A 799 4.41 37.65 -12.03
C HIS A 799 3.84 37.73 -13.45
N LEU A 800 4.67 37.37 -14.44
CA LEU A 800 4.32 37.32 -15.86
C LEU A 800 4.45 35.89 -16.39
N ILE A 801 4.15 35.71 -17.68
CA ILE A 801 4.55 34.51 -18.43
C ILE A 801 6.02 34.67 -18.87
N PRO A 802 6.85 33.61 -18.78
CA PRO A 802 8.18 33.62 -19.38
C PRO A 802 8.13 33.73 -20.92
N ASP A 803 9.14 34.34 -21.53
CA ASP A 803 9.27 34.37 -23.00
C ASP A 803 9.45 32.95 -23.57
N GLN A 804 10.15 32.10 -22.84
CA GLN A 804 10.33 30.66 -23.09
C GLN A 804 9.92 29.89 -21.83
N PRO A 805 8.63 29.55 -21.64
CA PRO A 805 8.18 28.87 -20.44
C PRO A 805 8.58 27.40 -20.46
N SER A 806 8.95 26.86 -19.29
CA SER A 806 8.91 25.42 -19.10
C SER A 806 7.45 25.00 -18.99
N PHE A 807 7.04 23.90 -19.62
CA PHE A 807 5.66 23.43 -19.56
C PHE A 807 5.56 21.91 -19.48
N TYR A 808 4.45 21.45 -18.90
CA TYR A 808 4.15 20.05 -18.70
C TYR A 808 3.03 19.61 -19.65
N VAL A 809 3.14 18.41 -20.20
CA VAL A 809 2.19 17.79 -21.13
C VAL A 809 1.83 16.41 -20.63
N ASN A 810 0.55 16.21 -20.32
CA ASN A 810 -0.04 14.91 -19.98
C ASN A 810 -0.86 14.39 -21.15
N VAL A 811 -0.64 13.12 -21.50
CA VAL A 811 -1.39 12.39 -22.53
C VAL A 811 -2.02 11.16 -21.86
N PRO A 812 -3.15 11.31 -21.16
CA PRO A 812 -3.74 10.23 -20.35
C PRO A 812 -4.13 9.00 -21.17
N SER A 813 -4.44 9.16 -22.46
CA SER A 813 -4.72 8.05 -23.39
C SER A 813 -3.58 7.02 -23.51
N ARG A 814 -2.35 7.37 -23.12
CA ARG A 814 -1.20 6.45 -23.11
C ARG A 814 -1.30 5.36 -22.04
N VAL A 815 -1.95 5.67 -20.92
CA VAL A 815 -2.11 4.74 -19.78
C VAL A 815 -3.58 4.37 -19.56
N ASP A 816 -4.50 5.18 -20.06
CA ASP A 816 -5.94 4.96 -19.99
C ASP A 816 -6.63 5.27 -21.33
N PRO A 817 -6.88 4.24 -22.16
CA PRO A 817 -7.55 4.41 -23.45
C PRO A 817 -8.93 5.08 -23.37
N SER A 818 -9.60 5.09 -22.21
CA SER A 818 -10.90 5.75 -22.04
C SER A 818 -10.83 7.28 -22.01
N ALA A 819 -9.63 7.87 -22.03
CA ALA A 819 -9.45 9.31 -22.02
C ALA A 819 -9.79 10.00 -23.36
N ALA A 820 -9.80 9.26 -24.46
CA ALA A 820 -10.09 9.77 -25.80
C ALA A 820 -10.79 8.69 -26.66
N PRO A 821 -11.46 9.07 -27.77
CA PRO A 821 -11.94 8.10 -28.76
C PRO A 821 -10.81 7.23 -29.33
N GLU A 822 -11.16 6.08 -29.88
CA GLU A 822 -10.20 5.17 -30.50
C GLU A 822 -9.39 5.87 -31.60
N GLY A 823 -8.07 5.69 -31.59
CA GLY A 823 -7.16 6.32 -32.56
C GLY A 823 -6.88 7.81 -32.31
N CYS A 824 -7.46 8.42 -31.27
CA CYS A 824 -7.29 9.83 -30.91
C CYS A 824 -6.48 10.01 -29.61
N ASP A 825 -6.08 11.26 -29.32
CA ASP A 825 -5.48 11.66 -28.04
C ASP A 825 -6.26 12.81 -27.39
N SER A 826 -6.34 12.77 -26.06
CA SER A 826 -6.60 13.95 -25.23
C SER A 826 -5.27 14.40 -24.64
N ILE A 827 -5.00 15.70 -24.68
CA ILE A 827 -3.77 16.27 -24.12
C ILE A 827 -4.12 17.40 -23.13
N VAL A 828 -3.49 17.36 -21.96
CA VAL A 828 -3.51 18.45 -20.98
C VAL A 828 -2.14 19.10 -20.93
N ILE A 829 -2.08 20.41 -21.18
CA ILE A 829 -0.83 21.19 -21.14
C ILE A 829 -0.92 22.21 -20.02
N LEU A 830 0.08 22.25 -19.16
CA LEU A 830 0.19 23.19 -18.06
C LEU A 830 1.40 24.10 -18.27
N VAL A 831 1.13 25.38 -18.48
CA VAL A 831 2.12 26.45 -18.59
C VAL A 831 2.09 27.27 -17.30
N PRO A 832 3.12 27.19 -16.44
CA PRO A 832 3.18 27.99 -15.22
C PRO A 832 3.30 29.49 -15.51
N VAL A 833 2.54 30.30 -14.76
CA VAL A 833 2.52 31.77 -14.90
C VAL A 833 2.41 32.43 -13.52
N GLY A 834 2.70 33.73 -13.45
CA GLY A 834 2.41 34.53 -12.25
C GLY A 834 0.93 34.47 -11.84
N HIS A 835 0.66 34.50 -10.53
CA HIS A 835 -0.70 34.65 -10.02
C HIS A 835 -1.26 36.05 -10.32
N LEU A 836 -2.57 36.25 -10.12
CA LEU A 836 -3.20 37.56 -10.29
C LEU A 836 -2.62 38.60 -9.33
N GLN A 837 -2.40 39.81 -9.81
CA GLN A 837 -2.07 40.96 -8.97
C GLN A 837 -3.34 41.71 -8.57
N ASN A 838 -3.39 42.26 -7.34
CA ASN A 838 -4.55 43.04 -6.89
C ASN A 838 -4.58 44.40 -7.61
N SER A 839 -5.62 44.64 -8.41
CA SER A 839 -5.99 45.98 -8.89
C SER A 839 -7.26 46.40 -8.17
N THR A 840 -7.15 47.34 -7.22
CA THR A 840 -8.30 47.95 -6.55
C THR A 840 -8.97 49.03 -7.40
N THR A 841 -8.67 49.13 -8.70
CA THR A 841 -9.14 50.25 -9.53
C THR A 841 -9.75 49.88 -10.88
N ASP A 842 -9.80 48.60 -11.29
CA ASP A 842 -10.21 48.19 -12.66
C ASP A 842 -9.58 49.07 -13.78
N SER A 843 -8.48 49.74 -13.46
CA SER A 843 -7.81 50.69 -14.33
C SER A 843 -6.48 50.10 -14.76
N HIS A 844 -6.52 48.97 -15.46
CA HIS A 844 -5.44 48.66 -16.37
C HIS A 844 -5.69 49.43 -17.67
N LYS A 845 -5.41 50.74 -17.63
CA LYS A 845 -5.34 51.57 -18.84
C LYS A 845 -4.16 51.09 -19.67
N GLY A 846 -4.44 50.20 -20.62
CA GLY A 846 -3.60 49.87 -21.77
C GLY A 846 -4.13 50.53 -23.05
N SER A 847 -4.58 51.78 -22.99
CA SER A 847 -4.83 52.60 -24.19
C SER A 847 -3.50 53.23 -24.62
N LYS A 848 -2.86 52.65 -25.64
CA LYS A 848 -1.73 53.12 -26.51
C LYS A 848 -0.56 53.96 -25.93
N HIS A 849 -0.59 54.54 -24.73
CA HIS A 849 0.37 55.53 -24.25
C HIS A 849 0.65 55.54 -22.73
N SER A 850 0.65 54.39 -22.03
CA SER A 850 1.21 54.34 -20.65
C SER A 850 2.02 53.07 -20.38
N ASN A 851 3.24 53.25 -19.86
CA ASN A 851 4.18 52.21 -19.48
C ASN A 851 3.91 51.69 -18.05
N GLY A 852 3.43 50.45 -17.95
CA GLY A 852 3.39 49.62 -16.75
C GLY A 852 3.01 48.18 -17.13
N PRO A 853 3.55 47.11 -16.50
CA PRO A 853 3.24 45.73 -16.87
C PRO A 853 1.82 45.39 -16.41
N THR A 854 0.90 45.22 -17.35
CA THR A 854 -0.45 44.71 -17.08
C THR A 854 -0.52 43.26 -17.53
N GLN A 855 -1.22 42.41 -16.76
CA GLN A 855 -1.45 41.01 -17.14
C GLN A 855 -2.57 40.98 -18.19
N ASP A 856 -2.21 41.05 -19.47
CA ASP A 856 -3.15 40.81 -20.58
C ASP A 856 -3.29 39.31 -20.80
N TRP A 857 -4.33 38.71 -20.21
CA TRP A 857 -4.50 37.26 -20.22
C TRP A 857 -4.76 36.71 -21.62
N ASP A 858 -5.45 37.44 -22.50
CA ASP A 858 -5.72 36.98 -23.86
C ASP A 858 -4.41 36.94 -24.67
N ALA A 859 -3.59 38.00 -24.56
CA ALA A 859 -2.27 38.03 -25.19
C ALA A 859 -1.33 36.97 -24.60
N MET A 860 -1.35 36.76 -23.28
CA MET A 860 -0.52 35.74 -22.62
C MET A 860 -0.95 34.32 -23.02
N VAL A 861 -2.24 34.05 -23.18
CA VAL A 861 -2.75 32.77 -23.68
C VAL A 861 -2.32 32.54 -25.13
N ALA A 862 -2.45 33.56 -26.00
CA ALA A 862 -2.02 33.46 -27.38
C ALA A 862 -0.50 33.16 -27.49
N THR A 863 0.31 33.87 -26.71
CA THR A 863 1.75 33.64 -26.60
C THR A 863 2.06 32.23 -26.08
N ALA A 864 1.41 31.80 -24.99
CA ALA A 864 1.61 30.46 -24.43
C ALA A 864 1.30 29.37 -25.46
N ARG A 865 0.15 29.50 -26.16
CA ARG A 865 -0.30 28.55 -27.18
C ARG A 865 0.70 28.45 -28.34
N ASP A 866 1.12 29.59 -28.88
CA ASP A 866 2.08 29.64 -29.99
C ASP A 866 3.44 29.08 -29.58
N THR A 867 3.95 29.45 -28.40
CA THR A 867 5.24 28.94 -27.90
C THR A 867 5.22 27.44 -27.63
N VAL A 868 4.15 26.90 -27.03
CA VAL A 868 3.99 25.45 -26.81
C VAL A 868 4.03 24.71 -28.14
N LEU A 869 3.22 25.13 -29.12
CA LEU A 869 3.17 24.47 -30.44
C LEU A 869 4.52 24.50 -31.14
N LYS A 870 5.17 25.67 -31.18
CA LYS A 870 6.50 25.83 -31.79
C LYS A 870 7.57 25.01 -31.08
N THR A 871 7.54 24.94 -29.76
CA THR A 871 8.52 24.16 -28.98
C THR A 871 8.34 22.66 -29.20
N MET A 872 7.10 22.17 -29.20
CA MET A 872 6.82 20.76 -29.49
C MET A 872 7.19 20.40 -30.93
N GLU A 873 6.88 21.26 -31.89
CA GLU A 873 7.28 21.07 -33.30
C GLU A 873 8.79 21.05 -33.46
N ALA A 874 9.48 22.03 -32.86
CA ALA A 874 10.93 22.11 -32.92
C ALA A 874 11.61 20.88 -32.30
N ARG A 875 11.18 20.42 -31.11
CA ARG A 875 11.88 19.38 -30.35
C ARG A 875 11.48 17.95 -30.73
N LEU A 876 10.21 17.73 -31.06
CA LEU A 876 9.70 16.40 -31.42
C LEU A 876 9.57 16.18 -32.93
N LYS A 877 9.74 17.23 -33.74
CA LYS A 877 9.54 17.19 -35.19
C LYS A 877 8.11 16.75 -35.59
N ILE A 878 7.12 17.12 -34.79
CA ILE A 878 5.69 16.85 -35.02
C ILE A 878 4.92 18.15 -35.24
N ASN A 879 3.89 18.13 -36.10
CA ASN A 879 3.01 19.29 -36.27
C ASN A 879 1.65 19.04 -35.60
N LEU A 880 1.49 19.51 -34.35
CA LEU A 880 0.29 19.27 -33.56
C LEU A 880 -0.88 20.20 -33.92
N GLY A 881 -0.57 21.44 -34.35
CA GLY A 881 -1.54 22.53 -34.48
C GLY A 881 -2.76 22.22 -35.37
N PRO A 882 -2.56 21.68 -36.59
CA PRO A 882 -3.65 21.31 -37.50
C PRO A 882 -4.58 20.21 -36.98
N HIS A 883 -4.13 19.44 -35.99
CA HIS A 883 -4.84 18.27 -35.45
C HIS A 883 -5.67 18.60 -34.20
N ILE A 884 -5.61 19.84 -33.69
CA ILE A 884 -6.43 20.29 -32.57
C ILE A 884 -7.86 20.54 -33.07
N ILE A 885 -8.75 19.60 -32.79
CA ILE A 885 -10.18 19.70 -33.18
C ILE A 885 -11.03 20.42 -32.13
N GLN A 886 -10.55 20.49 -30.89
CA GLN A 886 -11.19 21.24 -29.82
C GLN A 886 -10.17 21.71 -28.79
N GLU A 887 -10.39 22.92 -28.29
CA GLU A 887 -9.59 23.55 -27.25
C GLU A 887 -10.49 24.04 -26.11
N THR A 888 -10.06 23.83 -24.87
CA THR A 888 -10.61 24.47 -23.67
C THR A 888 -9.44 25.00 -22.84
N ILE A 889 -9.63 26.13 -22.17
CA ILE A 889 -8.55 26.85 -21.49
C ILE A 889 -8.98 27.24 -20.08
N ASN A 890 -8.11 26.99 -19.10
CA ASN A 890 -8.18 27.60 -17.78
C ASN A 890 -7.05 28.63 -17.63
N THR A 891 -7.39 29.82 -17.17
CA THR A 891 -6.45 30.90 -16.84
C THR A 891 -6.56 31.26 -15.37
N PRO A 892 -5.65 32.07 -14.80
CA PRO A 892 -5.73 32.48 -13.39
C PRO A 892 -7.08 33.14 -13.00
N PRO A 893 -7.72 33.98 -13.84
CA PRO A 893 -9.11 34.42 -13.61
C PRO A 893 -10.13 33.28 -13.55
N THR A 894 -10.04 32.28 -14.44
CA THR A 894 -10.91 31.09 -14.42
C THR A 894 -10.68 30.24 -13.16
N TRP A 895 -9.42 30.05 -12.76
CA TRP A 895 -9.07 29.35 -11.51
C TRP A 895 -9.67 30.03 -10.27
N LYS A 896 -9.55 31.36 -10.20
CA LYS A 896 -10.13 32.17 -9.12
C LYS A 896 -11.65 32.05 -9.09
N SER A 897 -12.32 32.27 -10.22
CA SER A 897 -13.79 32.28 -10.28
C SER A 897 -14.40 30.88 -10.12
N THR A 898 -13.79 29.83 -10.66
CA THR A 898 -14.34 28.46 -10.62
C THR A 898 -14.15 27.80 -9.26
N PHE A 899 -13.00 28.01 -8.61
CA PHE A 899 -12.63 27.29 -7.37
C PHE A 899 -12.42 28.19 -6.16
N ASN A 900 -12.74 29.49 -6.27
CA ASN A 900 -12.56 30.49 -5.21
C ASN A 900 -11.10 30.60 -4.72
N LEU A 901 -10.13 30.38 -5.62
CA LEU A 901 -8.70 30.43 -5.25
C LEU A 901 -8.23 31.87 -5.13
N ASP A 902 -7.59 32.22 -4.00
CA ASP A 902 -6.97 33.53 -3.83
C ASP A 902 -5.97 33.81 -4.95
N ARG A 903 -6.13 34.98 -5.60
CA ARG A 903 -5.33 35.41 -6.76
C ARG A 903 -5.24 34.38 -7.91
N GLY A 904 -6.16 33.41 -7.96
CA GLY A 904 -6.10 32.32 -8.94
C GLY A 904 -4.89 31.39 -8.75
N ALA A 905 -4.25 31.39 -7.58
CA ALA A 905 -3.07 30.57 -7.31
C ALA A 905 -3.46 29.09 -7.19
N ILE A 906 -2.95 28.24 -8.10
CA ILE A 906 -3.44 26.86 -8.26
C ILE A 906 -2.98 25.93 -7.14
N LEU A 907 -2.05 26.35 -6.28
CA LEU A 907 -1.55 25.61 -5.12
C LEU A 907 -1.75 26.36 -3.78
N GLY A 908 -2.51 27.47 -3.80
CA GLY A 908 -2.81 28.27 -2.61
C GLY A 908 -1.62 29.09 -2.10
N LEU A 909 -1.53 29.27 -0.76
CA LEU A 909 -0.38 29.93 -0.12
C LEU A 909 0.93 29.19 -0.44
N SER A 910 1.99 29.95 -0.73
CA SER A 910 3.30 29.40 -1.07
C SER A 910 3.87 28.53 0.07
N HIS A 911 4.83 27.67 -0.25
CA HIS A 911 5.49 26.78 0.71
C HIS A 911 6.90 27.24 1.09
N SER A 912 7.09 28.56 1.11
CA SER A 912 8.30 29.16 1.67
C SER A 912 8.42 28.84 3.17
N PHE A 913 9.63 28.93 3.71
CA PHE A 913 9.92 28.60 5.10
C PHE A 913 8.94 29.23 6.11
N PHE A 914 8.53 30.48 5.89
CA PHE A 914 7.58 31.21 6.75
C PHE A 914 6.10 30.92 6.47
N ASN A 915 5.77 29.97 5.58
CA ASN A 915 4.41 29.55 5.25
C ASN A 915 4.20 28.04 5.39
N VAL A 916 5.13 27.32 6.02
CA VAL A 916 5.02 25.89 6.36
C VAL A 916 5.06 25.67 7.88
N LEU A 917 4.75 24.45 8.33
CA LEU A 917 4.76 24.06 9.75
C LEU A 917 3.95 25.03 10.64
N SER A 918 4.45 25.41 11.82
CA SER A 918 3.78 26.34 12.74
C SER A 918 3.50 27.73 12.18
N PHE A 919 4.14 28.11 11.06
CA PHE A 919 3.89 29.40 10.41
C PHE A 919 2.74 29.32 9.39
N ARG A 920 2.36 28.12 8.96
CA ARG A 920 1.16 27.89 8.13
C ARG A 920 -0.10 28.14 8.98
N PRO A 921 -1.18 28.69 8.39
CA PRO A 921 -2.41 28.93 9.15
C PRO A 921 -3.00 27.64 9.73
N LYS A 922 -3.53 27.76 10.96
CA LYS A 922 -4.08 26.65 11.73
C LYS A 922 -5.41 26.15 11.14
N THR A 923 -5.72 24.89 11.38
CA THR A 923 -6.95 24.21 10.96
C THR A 923 -8.17 24.50 11.85
N LYS A 924 -7.98 25.18 12.99
CA LYS A 924 -9.06 25.64 13.88
C LYS A 924 -9.01 27.16 14.00
N HIS A 925 -10.17 27.80 13.91
CA HIS A 925 -10.26 29.26 14.07
C HIS A 925 -9.89 29.68 15.50
N ARG A 926 -9.15 30.79 15.64
CA ARG A 926 -8.60 31.22 16.94
C ARG A 926 -9.67 31.75 17.91
N SER A 927 -10.68 32.44 17.38
CA SER A 927 -11.65 33.20 18.17
C SER A 927 -13.11 32.84 17.91
N ILE A 928 -13.37 31.93 16.97
CA ILE A 928 -14.72 31.49 16.61
C ILE A 928 -14.75 30.00 16.92
N GLU A 929 -15.53 29.62 17.92
CA GLU A 929 -15.74 28.25 18.34
C GLU A 929 -16.44 27.47 17.24
N ASN A 930 -16.13 26.17 17.18
CA ASN A 930 -16.68 25.22 16.21
C ASN A 930 -16.46 25.57 14.72
N MET A 931 -15.48 26.43 14.43
CA MET A 931 -15.05 26.76 13.07
C MET A 931 -13.69 26.13 12.75
N TYR A 932 -13.67 25.31 11.71
CA TYR A 932 -12.49 24.57 11.27
C TYR A 932 -12.21 24.77 9.77
N PHE A 933 -11.01 24.40 9.36
CA PHE A 933 -10.54 24.53 7.99
C PHE A 933 -9.77 23.28 7.57
N VAL A 934 -9.99 22.86 6.33
CA VAL A 934 -9.32 21.71 5.69
C VAL A 934 -8.94 22.09 4.25
N GLY A 935 -7.99 21.38 3.65
CA GLY A 935 -7.60 21.60 2.25
C GLY A 935 -6.22 22.23 2.07
N ALA A 936 -5.90 22.59 0.84
CA ALA A 936 -4.52 22.90 0.42
C ALA A 936 -3.93 24.18 1.06
N SER A 937 -4.78 25.12 1.48
CA SER A 937 -4.39 26.41 2.06
C SER A 937 -4.16 26.38 3.57
N THR A 938 -4.37 25.23 4.22
CA THR A 938 -4.14 25.02 5.65
C THR A 938 -3.00 24.03 5.91
N HIS A 939 -2.66 23.82 7.19
CA HIS A 939 -1.79 22.71 7.59
C HIS A 939 -2.42 21.35 7.18
N PRO A 940 -1.65 20.38 6.63
CA PRO A 940 -0.20 20.37 6.44
C PRO A 940 0.30 21.08 5.17
N GLY A 941 -0.49 21.16 4.09
CA GLY A 941 -0.04 21.78 2.85
C GLY A 941 -0.86 21.45 1.62
N THR A 942 -0.25 21.66 0.45
CA THR A 942 -0.84 21.39 -0.87
C THR A 942 -0.46 20.00 -1.35
N GLY A 943 -1.17 19.50 -2.36
CA GLY A 943 -1.05 18.13 -2.87
C GLY A 943 -2.14 17.24 -2.31
N VAL A 944 -2.75 16.41 -3.15
CA VAL A 944 -3.87 15.53 -2.74
C VAL A 944 -3.51 14.62 -1.57
N PRO A 945 -2.39 13.86 -1.55
CA PRO A 945 -2.05 13.02 -0.39
C PRO A 945 -1.95 13.82 0.91
N ILE A 946 -1.38 15.03 0.84
CA ILE A 946 -1.22 15.93 1.99
C ILE A 946 -2.57 16.47 2.47
N VAL A 947 -3.49 16.75 1.54
CA VAL A 947 -4.86 17.17 1.85
C VAL A 947 -5.67 16.03 2.48
N LEU A 948 -5.48 14.78 2.05
CA LEU A 948 -6.10 13.60 2.66
C LEU A 948 -5.58 13.38 4.09
N ALA A 949 -4.27 13.48 4.31
CA ALA A 949 -3.67 13.46 5.64
C ALA A 949 -4.19 14.61 6.53
N GLY A 950 -4.32 15.81 5.96
CA GLY A 950 -4.92 16.97 6.64
C GLY A 950 -6.38 16.73 7.06
N ALA A 951 -7.17 16.05 6.23
CA ALA A 951 -8.54 15.69 6.57
C ALA A 951 -8.61 14.75 7.78
N LYS A 952 -7.70 13.78 7.88
CA LYS A 952 -7.55 12.92 9.07
C LYS A 952 -7.26 13.75 10.32
N LEU A 953 -6.26 14.65 10.26
CA LEU A 953 -5.88 15.53 11.38
C LEU A 953 -7.04 16.45 11.83
N VAL A 954 -7.82 16.99 10.90
CA VAL A 954 -8.98 17.84 11.21
C VAL A 954 -10.10 17.02 11.85
N CYS A 955 -10.37 15.80 11.35
CA CYS A 955 -11.34 14.90 11.94
C CYS A 955 -11.02 14.61 13.42
N GLU A 956 -9.78 14.23 13.70
CA GLU A 956 -9.29 13.97 15.06
C GLU A 956 -9.40 15.22 15.94
N GLN A 957 -9.03 16.40 15.42
CA GLN A 957 -9.15 17.67 16.15
C GLN A 957 -10.61 18.03 16.50
N ILE A 958 -11.55 17.72 15.61
CA ILE A 958 -12.99 17.92 15.86
C ILE A 958 -13.46 16.96 16.95
N LEU A 959 -13.13 15.67 16.84
CA LEU A 959 -13.56 14.65 17.80
C LEU A 959 -12.96 14.85 19.20
N GLN A 960 -11.69 15.28 19.28
CA GLN A 960 -11.07 15.73 20.54
C GLN A 960 -11.82 16.91 21.14
N GLY A 961 -12.15 17.92 20.33
CA GLY A 961 -12.94 19.08 20.77
C GLY A 961 -14.33 18.72 21.30
N LEU A 962 -14.91 17.61 20.83
CA LEU A 962 -16.18 17.05 21.28
C LEU A 962 -16.05 16.10 22.48
N GLY A 963 -14.83 15.78 22.93
CA GLY A 963 -14.59 14.76 23.96
C GLY A 963 -14.93 13.34 23.49
N GLN A 964 -14.92 13.09 22.17
CA GLN A 964 -15.32 11.83 21.53
C GLN A 964 -14.14 11.05 20.93
N GLU A 965 -12.95 11.18 21.51
CA GLU A 965 -11.71 10.54 21.04
C GLU A 965 -11.83 9.01 20.87
N LYS A 966 -12.62 8.36 21.73
CA LYS A 966 -12.90 6.92 21.67
C LYS A 966 -13.69 6.48 20.43
N ARG A 967 -14.22 7.41 19.64
CA ARG A 967 -14.96 7.12 18.41
C ARG A 967 -14.10 7.13 17.16
N ILE A 968 -12.80 7.40 17.26
CA ILE A 968 -11.88 7.40 16.12
C ILE A 968 -11.57 5.93 15.77
N PRO A 969 -12.11 5.37 14.67
CA PRO A 969 -11.95 3.94 14.35
C PRO A 969 -10.51 3.58 13.99
N TRP A 970 -9.76 4.56 13.48
CA TRP A 970 -8.36 4.43 13.05
C TRP A 970 -7.35 4.98 14.08
N ALA A 971 -7.80 5.33 15.29
CA ALA A 971 -6.86 5.68 16.36
C ALA A 971 -6.22 4.38 16.83
N LYS A 972 -4.97 4.14 16.39
CA LYS A 972 -4.13 3.13 17.01
C LYS A 972 -4.09 3.42 18.53
N ALA A 973 -4.19 2.37 19.36
CA ALA A 973 -3.78 2.46 20.75
C ALA A 973 -2.38 3.08 20.76
N SER A 974 -2.10 4.04 21.65
CA SER A 974 -0.88 4.84 21.57
C SER A 974 0.36 3.94 21.61
N GLU A 975 0.91 3.63 20.43
CA GLU A 975 2.27 3.14 20.31
C GLU A 975 3.14 4.30 20.79
N SER A 976 3.74 4.14 21.97
CA SER A 976 4.89 4.94 22.36
C SER A 976 5.88 4.94 21.20
N PRO A 977 6.55 6.06 20.86
CA PRO A 977 7.57 6.03 19.82
C PRO A 977 8.54 4.91 20.18
N ARG A 978 8.58 3.86 19.36
CA ARG A 978 9.53 2.76 19.54
C ARG A 978 10.89 3.42 19.68
N LYS A 979 11.56 3.21 20.82
CA LYS A 979 12.97 3.58 20.94
C LYS A 979 13.66 2.76 19.84
N ALA A 980 14.25 3.43 18.86
CA ALA A 980 15.17 2.79 17.94
C ALA A 980 16.11 1.90 18.78
N SER A 981 16.25 0.64 18.36
CA SER A 981 17.12 -0.35 18.97
C SER A 981 18.44 0.31 19.39
N ASN A 982 18.77 0.25 20.68
CA ASN A 982 20.05 0.73 21.21
C ASN A 982 21.19 -0.27 20.94
N SER A 983 20.99 -1.23 20.01
CA SER A 983 22.01 -2.16 19.58
C SER A 983 23.27 -1.40 19.15
N PRO A 984 24.46 -1.78 19.63
CA PRO A 984 25.72 -1.25 19.14
C PRO A 984 25.92 -1.44 17.62
N LEU A 985 25.18 -2.38 17.00
CA LEU A 985 25.19 -2.67 15.57
C LEU A 985 24.26 -1.73 14.77
N ASP A 986 23.19 -1.22 15.39
CA ASP A 986 22.19 -0.33 14.77
C ASP A 986 22.49 1.15 15.00
N ARG A 987 23.60 1.44 15.68
CA ARG A 987 24.17 2.79 15.70
C ARG A 987 24.64 3.09 14.28
N THR A 988 23.99 4.05 13.62
CA THR A 988 24.58 4.72 12.47
C THR A 988 26.00 5.11 12.84
N GLN A 989 27.00 4.50 12.20
CA GLN A 989 28.36 5.01 12.30
C GLN A 989 28.29 6.42 11.75
N SER A 990 28.39 7.42 12.63
CA SER A 990 28.55 8.79 12.20
C SER A 990 29.89 8.83 11.47
N GLY A 991 29.82 8.80 10.14
CA GLY A 991 30.94 9.15 9.29
C GLY A 991 31.49 10.52 9.73
N PRO A 992 32.73 10.86 9.35
CA PRO A 992 33.56 11.88 10.00
C PRO A 992 33.03 13.33 9.94
N TYR A 993 31.80 13.57 9.51
CA TYR A 993 31.17 14.89 9.52
C TYR A 993 31.01 15.48 10.93
N LEU A 994 30.64 14.67 11.93
CA LEU A 994 30.59 15.14 13.32
C LEU A 994 31.99 15.38 13.89
N SER A 995 32.98 14.58 13.47
CA SER A 995 34.36 14.78 13.87
C SER A 995 34.96 16.02 13.22
N TRP A 996 34.60 16.36 11.98
CA TRP A 996 35.07 17.57 11.29
C TRP A 996 34.60 18.85 11.97
N LEU A 997 33.35 18.94 12.43
CA LEU A 997 32.88 20.10 13.20
C LEU A 997 33.60 20.22 14.55
N VAL A 998 33.83 19.09 15.22
CA VAL A 998 34.62 19.04 16.46
C VAL A 998 36.07 19.42 16.20
N TRP A 999 36.67 18.97 15.09
CA TRP A 999 38.02 19.32 14.68
C TRP A 999 38.11 20.76 14.21
N ILE A 1000 37.11 21.33 13.54
CA ILE A 1000 37.06 22.76 13.17
C ILE A 1000 36.90 23.61 14.44
N LEU A 1001 36.02 23.23 15.36
CA LEU A 1001 35.86 23.93 16.64
C LEU A 1001 37.11 23.81 17.51
N LEU A 1002 37.75 22.64 17.55
CA LEU A 1002 39.06 22.46 18.18
C LEU A 1002 40.16 23.22 17.45
N SER A 1003 40.12 23.32 16.13
CA SER A 1003 41.07 24.09 15.34
C SER A 1003 40.89 25.57 15.61
N VAL A 1004 39.67 26.09 15.63
CA VAL A 1004 39.35 27.48 15.97
C VAL A 1004 39.72 27.75 17.43
N PHE A 1005 39.37 26.86 18.35
CA PHE A 1005 39.75 26.98 19.77
C PHE A 1005 41.27 26.93 19.97
N MET A 1006 41.97 26.04 19.28
CA MET A 1006 43.43 25.96 19.29
C MET A 1006 44.06 27.14 18.57
N THR A 1007 43.48 27.66 17.51
CA THR A 1007 44.00 28.85 16.81
C THR A 1007 43.86 30.06 17.73
N VAL A 1008 42.71 30.21 18.42
CA VAL A 1008 42.46 31.25 19.42
C VAL A 1008 43.33 31.08 20.68
N ALA A 1009 43.63 29.84 21.08
CA ALA A 1009 44.49 29.54 22.22
C ALA A 1009 45.99 29.69 21.90
N VAL A 1010 46.41 29.35 20.68
CA VAL A 1010 47.81 29.39 20.21
C VAL A 1010 48.18 30.78 19.68
N SER A 1011 47.23 31.57 19.17
CA SER A 1011 47.47 32.97 18.77
C SER A 1011 47.54 33.94 19.95
N GLY A 1012 47.67 33.46 21.19
CA GLY A 1012 48.18 34.25 22.33
C GLY A 1012 47.45 35.56 22.59
N GLY A 1013 46.12 35.54 22.64
CA GLY A 1013 45.28 36.74 22.72
C GLY A 1013 44.35 36.83 23.93
N TRP A 1014 44.66 36.24 25.08
CA TRP A 1014 43.96 36.60 26.34
C TRP A 1014 44.62 37.85 26.94
N GLY A 1015 44.37 38.99 26.31
CA GLY A 1015 44.59 40.30 26.93
C GLY A 1015 43.66 40.45 28.13
N ALA A 1016 44.23 40.69 29.30
CA ALA A 1016 43.54 40.80 30.57
C ALA A 1016 42.47 41.89 30.57
N TRP A 1017 41.19 41.50 30.63
CA TRP A 1017 40.11 42.41 30.98
C TRP A 1017 40.02 42.54 32.50
N ARG A 1018 40.75 43.52 33.04
CA ARG A 1018 40.56 43.96 34.44
C ARG A 1018 39.39 44.94 34.49
N TYR A 1019 38.31 44.52 35.15
CA TYR A 1019 37.17 45.36 35.46
C TYR A 1019 37.54 46.35 36.58
N HIS A 1020 37.66 47.64 36.26
CA HIS A 1020 37.63 48.72 37.26
C HIS A 1020 36.20 49.27 37.35
N LYS A 1021 35.62 49.28 38.56
CA LYS A 1021 34.34 49.94 38.84
C LYS A 1021 34.47 51.44 38.51
N GLY A 1022 33.80 51.92 37.46
CA GLY A 1022 33.55 53.35 37.25
C GLY A 1022 33.64 53.90 35.82
N ALA A 1023 34.07 53.15 34.81
CA ALA A 1023 34.08 53.64 33.43
C ALA A 1023 33.69 52.51 32.47
N GLY A 1024 32.83 52.84 31.49
CA GLY A 1024 32.25 51.89 30.55
C GLY A 1024 33.27 51.14 29.70
N LEU A 1025 32.83 50.03 29.10
CA LEU A 1025 33.61 49.28 28.13
C LEU A 1025 33.78 50.12 26.85
N MET A 1026 34.99 50.60 26.60
CA MET A 1026 35.48 50.93 25.26
C MET A 1026 36.60 49.96 24.90
N GLY A 1027 36.56 49.43 23.68
CA GLY A 1027 37.63 48.65 23.06
C GLY A 1027 37.49 48.73 21.54
N ASP A 1028 38.55 49.22 20.91
CA ASP A 1028 38.78 49.40 19.47
C ASP A 1028 38.78 48.07 18.68
N TRP A 1029 38.47 48.20 17.38
CA TRP A 1029 38.30 47.16 16.35
C TRP A 1029 39.37 46.06 16.30
#